data_AF-A0A1L9VVK8-F1
#
_entry.id   AF-A0A1L9VVK8-F1
#
_cell.length_a   1.000
_cell.length_b   1.000
_cell.length_c   1.000
_cell.angle_alpha   90.00
_cell.angle_beta   90.00
_cell.angle_gamma   90.00
#
_symmetry.space_group_name_H-M   'P 1'
#
loop_
_entity.id
_entity.type
_entity.pdbx_description
1 polymer ?
#
loop_
_entity_poly.entity_id
_entity_poly.type
_entity_poly.pdbx_seq_one_letter_code
_entity_poly.pdbx_strand_id
1 'polypeptide(L)'
;MSARASPPVLDFSPFYGEDSAAKAKLVESIKECCLYNGFFQIIGHRVPIELQKAVMRCMQRFFELPLERKLEIDKDNNTFNRGYELLRSQMLEAGTSPELKEGLYIGEEIPEDHPYFIQGKLNSGPNQWPQTIEDPEEFQRTSMEYYRAVFDLTKDVLGVLALTLGVEATHFDPLTDGAVATMRFLHYPAQPKDVDEKLNRGIGAHTDFGCVTLLLQNEVDGLQVLDVPTGEWLDVQPIPGAYVVNLGNLFMRMANDKYKSNTHRVINKSGRERYSIPFFFSGNPDYMCECLPNCREPQEVSKYGPITVEQAVTAAYKESYGRAEKYKQDMKLTSIDDPQVEQFYGSSTTESYRIKSELVGKCLEEIGMGRFQWQLFVVTGFGWIVDNLASQGLSSVQPPIKLELPGITQVSFSSVAYHAGLIVGASFWGISSDLIGRRPAFNCTLLIAGIFLCAAGGALNFIAFSALWAVIGTAAGGNVPVDSMLFLEFVPGSHQWLLTALSAWWNLGQLIVSLIAWVFLANYSCPTDSTPDTCSRIENMGWRYTQITIGALSLAFTVIRIFLFKIPETPRYLLSKGRDGDAVEAVNHVARQNKKSEPLTVEMLQDIDAQLGISTTHTRAVGLSNRDIVRESLQDLNGAHYRALFSTKRLSLHTALIWLIWLTIGIAYPLYFNFLPSYLATRFTQDSSLDLTYRNYCIESAVGIVGPLSAACLANTFFGRRWMMGLSAIVTGAFLFAYVAVDTSATSLAFACITGILANFEYAVMYAFTPESFPGPHRGTGTGTAAALLRFGGLAASLISAYTGFTTAPIYVSAALWIGVGILCFALPFETHGHAAI
;
A
#
# COMPACT_ATOMS: atom_id res chain seq x y z
N MET A 1 -27.85 -39.26 -8.47
CA MET A 1 -28.55 -38.23 -9.28
C MET A 1 -27.54 -37.75 -10.32
N SER A 2 -27.83 -37.95 -11.61
CA SER A 2 -26.88 -37.68 -12.70
C SER A 2 -26.51 -36.21 -12.76
N ALA A 3 -25.22 -35.89 -12.79
CA ALA A 3 -24.69 -34.57 -13.07
C ALA A 3 -25.34 -34.04 -14.37
N ARG A 4 -26.03 -32.89 -14.30
CA ARG A 4 -26.57 -32.24 -15.50
C ARG A 4 -25.42 -31.49 -16.18
N ALA A 5 -25.27 -31.78 -17.47
CA ALA A 5 -24.16 -31.38 -18.32
C ALA A 5 -24.24 -29.90 -18.74
N SER A 6 -23.13 -29.41 -19.32
CA SER A 6 -23.01 -28.18 -20.13
C SER A 6 -24.29 -27.84 -20.91
N PRO A 7 -24.59 -26.55 -21.20
CA PRO A 7 -25.73 -26.16 -22.03
C PRO A 7 -25.88 -27.03 -23.29
N PRO A 8 -27.11 -27.47 -23.62
CA PRO A 8 -27.34 -28.46 -24.67
C PRO A 8 -27.01 -27.91 -26.06
N VAL A 9 -26.60 -28.81 -26.95
CA VAL A 9 -26.28 -28.52 -28.34
C VAL A 9 -27.43 -28.97 -29.22
N LEU A 10 -28.00 -28.04 -29.97
CA LEU A 10 -29.19 -28.25 -30.78
C LEU A 10 -28.85 -28.10 -32.26
N ASP A 11 -29.32 -29.03 -33.09
CA ASP A 11 -29.22 -28.90 -34.54
C ASP A 11 -30.33 -28.00 -35.07
N PHE A 12 -29.93 -26.87 -35.63
CA PHE A 12 -30.81 -25.85 -36.17
C PHE A 12 -31.22 -26.12 -37.63
N SER A 13 -30.61 -27.11 -38.29
CA SER A 13 -30.91 -27.47 -39.68
C SER A 13 -32.41 -27.75 -39.97
N PRO A 14 -33.20 -28.37 -39.06
CA PRO A 14 -34.63 -28.60 -39.27
C PRO A 14 -35.45 -27.32 -39.45
N PHE A 15 -34.99 -26.19 -38.91
CA PHE A 15 -35.69 -24.92 -39.08
C PHE A 15 -35.76 -24.50 -40.56
N TYR A 16 -34.75 -24.87 -41.35
CA TYR A 16 -34.65 -24.54 -42.77
C TYR A 16 -35.24 -25.60 -43.70
N GLY A 17 -35.61 -26.76 -43.16
CA GLY A 17 -36.19 -27.86 -43.92
C GLY A 17 -37.71 -27.82 -44.01
N GLU A 18 -38.27 -28.78 -44.76
CA GLU A 18 -39.73 -28.95 -44.94
C GLU A 18 -40.35 -29.95 -43.94
N ASP A 19 -39.54 -30.66 -43.14
CA ASP A 19 -40.01 -31.63 -42.15
C ASP A 19 -40.63 -30.90 -40.93
N SER A 20 -41.97 -30.85 -40.90
CA SER A 20 -42.73 -30.20 -39.84
C SER A 20 -42.57 -30.87 -38.47
N ALA A 21 -42.37 -32.19 -38.42
CA ALA A 21 -42.18 -32.91 -37.17
C ALA A 21 -40.80 -32.63 -36.56
N ALA A 22 -39.76 -32.62 -37.40
CA ALA A 22 -38.41 -32.25 -36.96
C ALA A 22 -38.34 -30.78 -36.52
N LYS A 23 -38.99 -29.87 -37.25
CA LYS A 23 -39.10 -28.45 -36.87
C LYS A 23 -39.84 -28.28 -35.53
N ALA A 24 -40.97 -28.96 -35.32
CA ALA A 24 -41.70 -28.91 -34.05
C ALA A 24 -40.87 -29.42 -32.87
N LYS A 25 -40.07 -30.48 -33.08
CA LYS A 25 -39.16 -31.01 -32.05
C LYS A 25 -38.04 -30.03 -31.69
N LEU A 26 -37.46 -29.33 -32.68
CA LEU A 26 -36.48 -28.28 -32.45
C LEU A 26 -37.08 -27.13 -31.62
N VAL A 27 -38.28 -26.66 -32.00
CA VAL A 27 -39.01 -25.61 -31.27
C VAL A 27 -39.22 -26.02 -29.82
N GLU A 28 -39.72 -27.23 -29.54
CA GLU A 28 -39.94 -27.67 -28.16
C GLU A 28 -38.62 -27.79 -27.37
N SER A 29 -37.55 -28.27 -28.00
CA SER A 29 -36.24 -28.38 -27.34
C SER A 29 -35.66 -27.00 -26.96
N ILE A 30 -35.81 -26.00 -27.84
CA ILE A 30 -35.39 -24.61 -27.56
C ILE A 30 -36.26 -24.02 -26.44
N LYS A 31 -37.57 -24.27 -26.48
CA LYS A 31 -38.50 -23.81 -25.44
C LYS A 31 -38.11 -24.34 -24.05
N GLU A 32 -37.74 -25.60 -23.94
CA GLU A 32 -37.25 -26.19 -22.68
C GLU A 32 -35.99 -25.46 -22.18
N CYS A 33 -35.04 -25.15 -23.07
CA CYS A 33 -33.84 -24.40 -22.72
C CYS A 33 -34.18 -22.99 -22.23
N CYS A 34 -35.06 -22.28 -22.96
CA CYS A 34 -35.50 -20.94 -22.60
C CYS A 34 -36.20 -20.87 -21.23
N LEU A 35 -37.00 -21.88 -20.90
CA LEU A 35 -37.69 -22.00 -19.60
C LEU A 35 -36.72 -22.33 -18.46
N TYR A 36 -35.68 -23.11 -18.72
CA TYR A 36 -34.75 -23.60 -17.70
C TYR A 36 -33.67 -22.57 -17.34
N ASN A 37 -32.81 -22.23 -18.29
CA ASN A 37 -31.62 -21.39 -18.07
C ASN A 37 -31.41 -20.33 -19.16
N GLY A 38 -32.20 -20.33 -20.24
CA GLY A 38 -32.02 -19.38 -21.34
C GLY A 38 -30.69 -19.50 -22.09
N PHE A 39 -29.97 -20.62 -21.95
CA PHE A 39 -28.66 -20.87 -22.55
C PHE A 39 -28.65 -22.20 -23.30
N PHE A 40 -28.22 -22.17 -24.56
CA PHE A 40 -28.05 -23.36 -25.40
C PHE A 40 -27.00 -23.08 -26.49
N GLN A 41 -26.53 -24.11 -27.17
CA GLN A 41 -25.65 -24.00 -28.33
C GLN A 41 -26.39 -24.45 -29.59
N ILE A 42 -26.15 -23.78 -30.72
CA ILE A 42 -26.73 -24.17 -32.01
C ILE A 42 -25.65 -24.51 -33.03
N ILE A 43 -25.89 -25.59 -33.77
CA ILE A 43 -25.13 -26.01 -34.97
C ILE A 43 -26.10 -26.13 -36.16
N GLY A 44 -25.60 -26.39 -37.37
CA GLY A 44 -26.48 -26.54 -38.55
C GLY A 44 -27.16 -25.25 -39.01
N HIS A 45 -26.70 -24.10 -38.53
CA HIS A 45 -27.11 -22.77 -38.99
C HIS A 45 -26.46 -22.40 -40.34
N ARG A 46 -26.87 -21.27 -40.94
CA ARG A 46 -26.40 -20.84 -42.27
C ARG A 46 -25.08 -20.06 -42.31
N VAL A 47 -24.51 -19.64 -41.17
CA VAL A 47 -23.23 -18.91 -41.15
C VAL A 47 -22.06 -19.85 -41.56
N PRO A 48 -21.36 -19.57 -42.68
CA PRO A 48 -20.31 -20.46 -43.18
C PRO A 48 -19.13 -20.61 -42.22
N ILE A 49 -18.66 -21.83 -42.02
CA ILE A 49 -17.52 -22.11 -41.13
C ILE A 49 -16.23 -21.38 -41.55
N GLU A 50 -16.02 -21.20 -42.86
CA GLU A 50 -14.85 -20.49 -43.37
C GLU A 50 -14.91 -18.98 -43.07
N LEU A 51 -16.11 -18.39 -43.00
CA LEU A 51 -16.31 -17.00 -42.58
C LEU A 51 -16.04 -16.83 -41.07
N GLN A 52 -16.49 -17.79 -40.25
CA GLN A 52 -16.18 -17.82 -38.81
C GLN A 52 -14.66 -17.88 -38.56
N LYS A 53 -13.95 -18.74 -39.29
CA LYS A 53 -12.48 -18.83 -39.20
C LYS A 53 -11.80 -17.57 -39.70
N ALA A 54 -12.30 -16.96 -40.78
CA ALA A 54 -11.75 -15.73 -41.35
C ALA A 54 -11.85 -14.56 -40.35
N VAL A 55 -13.03 -14.32 -39.77
CA VAL A 55 -13.20 -13.24 -38.79
C VAL A 55 -12.38 -13.49 -37.51
N MET A 56 -12.22 -14.74 -37.07
CA MET A 56 -11.37 -15.09 -35.93
C MET A 56 -9.90 -14.73 -36.18
N ARG A 57 -9.40 -14.96 -37.40
CA ARG A 57 -8.05 -14.53 -37.80
C ARG A 57 -7.91 -13.01 -37.82
N CYS A 58 -8.90 -12.30 -38.36
CA CYS A 58 -8.91 -10.83 -38.34
C CYS A 58 -8.79 -10.31 -36.90
N MET A 59 -9.63 -10.81 -36.00
CA MET A 59 -9.59 -10.46 -34.58
C MET A 59 -8.23 -10.73 -33.93
N GLN A 60 -7.62 -11.90 -34.17
CA GLN A 60 -6.30 -12.23 -33.63
C GLN A 60 -5.23 -11.26 -34.11
N ARG A 61 -5.15 -11.00 -35.43
CA ARG A 61 -4.22 -10.01 -36.00
C ARG A 61 -4.40 -8.62 -35.39
N PHE A 62 -5.63 -8.21 -35.12
CA PHE A 62 -5.90 -6.92 -34.48
C PHE A 62 -5.34 -6.87 -33.05
N PHE A 63 -5.56 -7.91 -32.24
CA PHE A 63 -5.10 -7.92 -30.85
C PHE A 63 -3.58 -8.12 -30.69
N GLU A 64 -2.92 -8.67 -31.71
CA GLU A 64 -1.45 -8.73 -31.84
C GLU A 64 -0.79 -7.36 -32.08
N LEU A 65 -1.56 -6.33 -32.50
CA LEU A 65 -1.02 -4.99 -32.68
C LEU A 65 -0.53 -4.38 -31.36
N PRO A 66 0.54 -3.56 -31.38
CA PRO A 66 0.96 -2.77 -30.23
C PRO A 66 -0.19 -1.90 -29.69
N LEU A 67 -0.21 -1.69 -28.37
CA LEU A 67 -1.29 -0.96 -27.70
C LEU A 67 -1.50 0.44 -28.28
N GLU A 68 -0.41 1.12 -28.63
CA GLU A 68 -0.44 2.47 -29.19
C GLU A 68 -1.23 2.52 -30.50
N ARG A 69 -1.17 1.45 -31.30
CA ARG A 69 -1.92 1.34 -32.56
C ARG A 69 -3.39 1.02 -32.33
N LYS A 70 -3.71 0.21 -31.32
CA LYS A 70 -5.10 -0.08 -30.94
C LYS A 70 -5.81 1.17 -30.41
N LEU A 71 -5.10 2.01 -29.66
CA LEU A 71 -5.61 3.28 -29.12
C LEU A 71 -5.88 4.37 -30.18
N GLU A 72 -5.36 4.24 -31.41
CA GLU A 72 -5.70 5.18 -32.51
C GLU A 72 -7.20 5.19 -32.81
N ILE A 73 -7.89 4.08 -32.54
CA ILE A 73 -9.34 3.91 -32.72
C ILE A 73 -10.07 3.74 -31.39
N ASP A 74 -9.57 4.33 -30.30
CA ASP A 74 -10.21 4.26 -28.97
C ASP A 74 -11.69 4.66 -29.05
N LYS A 75 -12.55 3.85 -28.42
CA LYS A 75 -13.99 4.10 -28.38
C LYS A 75 -14.34 5.38 -27.62
N ASP A 76 -13.49 5.82 -26.70
CA ASP A 76 -13.70 7.03 -25.91
C ASP A 76 -13.44 8.31 -26.73
N ASN A 77 -12.89 8.18 -27.95
CA ASN A 77 -12.78 9.28 -28.91
C ASN A 77 -14.14 9.67 -29.54
N ASN A 78 -15.22 8.93 -29.27
CA ASN A 78 -16.55 9.21 -29.79
C ASN A 78 -17.66 8.97 -28.76
N THR A 79 -18.88 9.39 -29.09
CA THR A 79 -20.07 9.29 -28.22
C THR A 79 -21.01 8.14 -28.60
N PHE A 80 -20.70 7.39 -29.67
CA PHE A 80 -21.57 6.36 -30.25
C PHE A 80 -21.02 4.93 -30.05
N ASN A 81 -20.01 4.77 -29.18
CA ASN A 81 -19.55 3.50 -28.61
C ASN A 81 -19.00 2.52 -29.68
N ARG A 82 -18.18 3.03 -30.60
CA ARG A 82 -17.47 2.27 -31.64
C ARG A 82 -15.97 2.37 -31.45
N GLY A 83 -15.22 1.30 -31.71
CA GLY A 83 -13.76 1.31 -31.60
C GLY A 83 -13.21 0.46 -30.45
N TYR A 84 -11.93 0.65 -30.15
CA TYR A 84 -11.17 -0.17 -29.22
C TYR A 84 -11.50 0.16 -27.76
N GLU A 85 -11.65 -0.87 -26.94
CA GLU A 85 -11.84 -0.82 -25.49
C GLU A 85 -10.59 -1.36 -24.80
N LEU A 86 -9.94 -0.50 -24.02
CA LEU A 86 -8.74 -0.84 -23.25
C LEU A 86 -9.02 -1.93 -22.20
N LEU A 87 -8.01 -2.73 -21.90
CA LEU A 87 -8.03 -3.67 -20.77
C LEU A 87 -8.48 -2.98 -19.47
N ARG A 88 -9.30 -3.64 -18.63
CA ARG A 88 -9.79 -3.13 -17.34
C ARG A 88 -10.71 -1.90 -17.43
N SER A 89 -11.35 -1.68 -18.58
CA SER A 89 -12.28 -0.55 -18.77
C SER A 89 -13.66 -0.74 -18.12
N GLN A 90 -14.09 -1.97 -17.85
CA GLN A 90 -15.46 -2.29 -17.40
C GLN A 90 -15.47 -3.12 -16.08
N MET A 91 -16.54 -2.98 -15.29
CA MET A 91 -16.82 -3.79 -14.09
C MET A 91 -18.31 -4.14 -14.02
N LEU A 92 -18.68 -5.37 -14.41
CA LEU A 92 -20.08 -5.82 -14.40
C LEU A 92 -20.55 -6.33 -13.02
N GLU A 93 -19.66 -6.94 -12.23
CA GLU A 93 -19.97 -7.48 -10.90
C GLU A 93 -19.47 -6.57 -9.78
N ALA A 94 -20.37 -6.11 -8.92
CA ALA A 94 -20.01 -5.25 -7.79
C ALA A 94 -19.10 -5.97 -6.79
N GLY A 95 -18.04 -5.30 -6.33
CA GLY A 95 -17.07 -5.86 -5.37
C GLY A 95 -15.98 -6.74 -5.98
N THR A 96 -15.81 -6.73 -7.30
CA THR A 96 -14.71 -7.40 -8.02
C THR A 96 -13.75 -6.37 -8.64
N SER A 97 -12.56 -6.80 -9.07
CA SER A 97 -11.64 -5.94 -9.83
C SER A 97 -12.12 -5.74 -11.28
N PRO A 98 -11.74 -4.62 -11.95
CA PRO A 98 -12.07 -4.41 -13.36
C PRO A 98 -11.61 -5.56 -14.26
N GLU A 99 -12.40 -5.80 -15.31
CA GLU A 99 -12.34 -7.02 -16.14
C GLU A 99 -11.03 -7.16 -16.92
N LEU A 100 -10.43 -8.36 -16.90
CA LEU A 100 -9.24 -8.71 -17.68
C LEU A 100 -9.60 -9.08 -19.12
N LYS A 101 -10.19 -8.12 -19.84
CA LYS A 101 -10.50 -8.22 -21.27
C LYS A 101 -10.23 -6.90 -21.97
N GLU A 102 -9.78 -6.98 -23.21
CA GLU A 102 -9.80 -5.87 -24.16
C GLU A 102 -10.80 -6.18 -25.28
N GLY A 103 -11.28 -5.15 -25.98
CA GLY A 103 -12.34 -5.32 -26.96
C GLY A 103 -12.25 -4.40 -28.17
N LEU A 104 -12.90 -4.77 -29.27
CA LEU A 104 -13.17 -3.89 -30.41
C LEU A 104 -14.66 -3.93 -30.73
N TYR A 105 -15.31 -2.77 -30.66
CA TYR A 105 -16.76 -2.60 -30.83
C TYR A 105 -17.08 -2.25 -32.27
N ILE A 106 -17.83 -3.13 -32.91
CA ILE A 106 -18.25 -3.02 -34.31
C ILE A 106 -19.78 -3.16 -34.35
N GLY A 107 -20.45 -2.44 -35.24
CA GLY A 107 -21.85 -2.72 -35.54
C GLY A 107 -22.19 -2.42 -36.98
N GLU A 108 -23.45 -2.11 -37.25
CA GLU A 108 -23.86 -1.71 -38.58
C GLU A 108 -23.10 -0.45 -39.02
N GLU A 109 -22.69 -0.42 -40.28
CA GLU A 109 -21.99 0.73 -40.86
C GLU A 109 -23.00 1.85 -41.10
N ILE A 110 -23.06 2.81 -40.17
CA ILE A 110 -24.01 3.92 -40.19
C ILE A 110 -23.24 5.21 -40.53
N PRO A 111 -23.44 5.81 -41.72
CA PRO A 111 -22.76 7.05 -42.09
C PRO A 111 -23.31 8.25 -41.30
N GLU A 112 -22.55 9.35 -41.30
CA GLU A 112 -22.88 10.55 -40.51
C GLU A 112 -24.16 11.28 -40.97
N ASP A 113 -24.62 11.03 -42.20
CA ASP A 113 -25.87 11.58 -42.73
C ASP A 113 -27.09 10.69 -42.44
N HIS A 114 -26.89 9.54 -41.80
CA HIS A 114 -27.98 8.63 -41.46
C HIS A 114 -28.85 9.18 -40.32
N PRO A 115 -30.19 9.05 -40.39
CA PRO A 115 -31.09 9.56 -39.36
C PRO A 115 -30.75 9.11 -37.93
N TYR A 116 -30.32 7.86 -37.74
CA TYR A 116 -29.96 7.35 -36.42
C TYR A 116 -28.73 8.04 -35.82
N PHE A 117 -27.74 8.38 -36.64
CA PHE A 117 -26.57 9.11 -36.17
C PHE A 117 -26.93 10.55 -35.82
N ILE A 118 -27.65 11.24 -36.71
CA ILE A 118 -28.09 12.63 -36.52
C ILE A 118 -28.96 12.78 -35.26
N GLN A 119 -29.81 11.79 -34.98
CA GLN A 119 -30.70 11.78 -33.81
C GLN A 119 -30.02 11.24 -32.53
N GLY A 120 -28.76 10.81 -32.62
CA GLY A 120 -28.02 10.26 -31.47
C GLY A 120 -28.63 8.98 -30.92
N LYS A 121 -29.19 8.12 -31.79
CA LYS A 121 -29.76 6.84 -31.38
C LYS A 121 -28.71 5.91 -30.80
N LEU A 122 -29.13 5.07 -29.86
CA LEU A 122 -28.30 4.09 -29.16
C LEU A 122 -27.25 3.41 -30.08
N ASN A 123 -25.97 3.53 -29.72
CA ASN A 123 -24.82 2.92 -30.40
C ASN A 123 -24.82 3.06 -31.95
N SER A 124 -25.33 4.18 -32.48
CA SER A 124 -25.46 4.39 -33.92
C SER A 124 -24.43 5.40 -34.43
N GLY A 125 -23.53 4.95 -35.30
CA GLY A 125 -22.52 5.78 -35.95
C GLY A 125 -21.46 4.98 -36.71
N PRO A 126 -20.51 5.67 -37.37
CA PRO A 126 -19.51 5.03 -38.22
C PRO A 126 -18.61 4.08 -37.42
N ASN A 127 -18.33 2.90 -37.97
CA ASN A 127 -17.35 2.01 -37.35
C ASN A 127 -15.94 2.62 -37.40
N GLN A 128 -15.11 2.29 -36.41
CA GLN A 128 -13.73 2.75 -36.33
C GLN A 128 -12.80 1.61 -36.80
N TRP A 129 -12.16 1.79 -37.95
CA TRP A 129 -11.37 0.75 -38.61
C TRP A 129 -9.86 1.01 -38.46
N PRO A 130 -9.06 0.01 -38.00
CA PRO A 130 -7.64 0.19 -37.78
C PRO A 130 -6.88 0.31 -39.10
N GLN A 131 -6.41 1.52 -39.44
CA GLN A 131 -5.69 1.78 -40.70
C GLN A 131 -4.28 1.17 -40.73
N THR A 132 -3.75 0.83 -39.57
CA THR A 132 -2.37 0.33 -39.38
C THR A 132 -2.27 -1.19 -39.40
N ILE A 133 -3.38 -1.91 -39.54
CA ILE A 133 -3.39 -3.37 -39.66
C ILE A 133 -2.95 -3.82 -41.06
N GLU A 134 -2.42 -5.03 -41.16
CA GLU A 134 -2.20 -5.68 -42.47
C GLU A 134 -3.56 -5.89 -43.19
N ASP A 135 -3.68 -5.28 -44.37
CA ASP A 135 -4.88 -5.30 -45.23
C ASP A 135 -6.17 -4.82 -44.53
N PRO A 136 -6.31 -3.49 -44.30
CA PRO A 136 -7.48 -2.92 -43.62
C PRO A 136 -8.78 -3.11 -44.41
N GLU A 137 -8.71 -3.18 -45.74
CA GLU A 137 -9.88 -3.42 -46.60
C GLU A 137 -10.42 -4.85 -46.40
N GLU A 138 -9.54 -5.85 -46.33
CA GLU A 138 -9.93 -7.23 -45.99
C GLU A 138 -10.49 -7.31 -44.58
N PHE A 139 -9.87 -6.66 -43.60
CA PHE A 139 -10.36 -6.66 -42.22
C PHE A 139 -11.78 -6.09 -42.12
N GLN A 140 -12.04 -4.93 -42.74
CA GLN A 140 -13.36 -4.30 -42.76
C GLN A 140 -14.37 -5.19 -43.48
N ARG A 141 -14.04 -5.66 -44.68
CA ARG A 141 -14.94 -6.49 -45.51
C ARG A 141 -15.32 -7.78 -44.79
N THR A 142 -14.34 -8.54 -44.27
CA THR A 142 -14.58 -9.80 -43.56
C THR A 142 -15.39 -9.58 -42.27
N SER A 143 -15.09 -8.51 -41.51
CA SER A 143 -15.84 -8.19 -40.29
C SER A 143 -17.31 -7.86 -40.60
N MET A 144 -17.59 -7.10 -41.66
CA MET A 144 -18.95 -6.72 -42.04
C MET A 144 -19.73 -7.84 -42.74
N GLU A 145 -19.06 -8.70 -43.52
CA GLU A 145 -19.66 -9.94 -44.05
C GLU A 145 -20.12 -10.85 -42.91
N TYR A 146 -19.27 -11.03 -41.89
CA TYR A 146 -19.61 -11.80 -40.70
C TYR A 146 -20.73 -11.15 -39.89
N TYR A 147 -20.68 -9.83 -39.66
CA TYR A 147 -21.73 -9.09 -38.95
C TYR A 147 -23.11 -9.34 -39.56
N ARG A 148 -23.25 -9.21 -40.89
CA ARG A 148 -24.52 -9.43 -41.60
C ARG A 148 -25.01 -10.87 -41.49
N ALA A 149 -24.10 -11.84 -41.64
CA ALA A 149 -24.45 -13.25 -41.54
C ALA A 149 -24.99 -13.63 -40.14
N VAL A 150 -24.39 -13.08 -39.06
CA VAL A 150 -24.85 -13.32 -37.70
C VAL A 150 -26.14 -12.53 -37.38
N PHE A 151 -26.31 -11.34 -37.97
CA PHE A 151 -27.55 -10.59 -37.87
C PHE A 151 -28.74 -11.36 -38.47
N ASP A 152 -28.56 -11.93 -39.67
CA ASP A 152 -29.58 -12.79 -40.30
C ASP A 152 -29.84 -14.07 -39.49
N LEU A 153 -28.79 -14.70 -38.95
CA LEU A 153 -28.98 -15.83 -38.03
C LEU A 153 -29.78 -15.42 -36.78
N THR A 154 -29.59 -14.21 -36.27
CA THR A 154 -30.35 -13.72 -35.11
C THR A 154 -31.83 -13.57 -35.44
N LYS A 155 -32.19 -13.15 -36.66
CA LYS A 155 -33.58 -13.15 -37.13
C LYS A 155 -34.16 -14.56 -37.15
N ASP A 156 -33.40 -15.55 -37.62
CA ASP A 156 -33.84 -16.94 -37.60
C ASP A 156 -34.07 -17.44 -36.16
N VAL A 157 -33.16 -17.11 -35.23
CA VAL A 157 -33.31 -17.46 -33.81
C VAL A 157 -34.55 -16.80 -33.22
N LEU A 158 -34.79 -15.51 -33.49
CA LEU A 158 -36.01 -14.82 -33.05
C LEU A 158 -37.28 -15.45 -33.62
N GLY A 159 -37.23 -15.90 -34.89
CA GLY A 159 -38.35 -16.62 -35.50
C GLY A 159 -38.66 -17.94 -34.82
N VAL A 160 -37.64 -18.69 -34.39
CA VAL A 160 -37.86 -19.89 -33.57
C VAL A 160 -38.40 -19.54 -32.19
N LEU A 161 -37.87 -18.50 -31.52
CA LEU A 161 -38.36 -18.04 -30.23
C LEU A 161 -39.82 -17.54 -30.28
N ALA A 162 -40.25 -16.99 -31.41
CA ALA A 162 -41.66 -16.66 -31.65
C ALA A 162 -42.53 -17.94 -31.67
N LEU A 163 -42.08 -18.98 -32.37
CA LEU A 163 -42.78 -20.27 -32.40
C LEU A 163 -42.82 -20.95 -31.03
N THR A 164 -41.78 -20.84 -30.20
CA THR A 164 -41.78 -21.41 -28.83
C THR A 164 -42.82 -20.75 -27.92
N LEU A 165 -43.23 -19.53 -28.26
CA LEU A 165 -44.26 -18.74 -27.59
C LEU A 165 -45.66 -18.92 -28.21
N GLY A 166 -45.78 -19.74 -29.25
CA GLY A 166 -47.04 -20.01 -29.94
C GLY A 166 -47.54 -18.84 -30.79
N VAL A 167 -46.65 -17.97 -31.27
CA VAL A 167 -46.96 -16.90 -32.22
C VAL A 167 -46.29 -17.17 -33.58
N GLU A 168 -46.72 -16.46 -34.61
CA GLU A 168 -46.15 -16.54 -35.97
C GLU A 168 -44.64 -16.26 -35.96
N ALA A 169 -43.86 -16.95 -36.79
CA ALA A 169 -42.40 -16.79 -36.83
C ALA A 169 -41.94 -15.35 -37.14
N THR A 170 -42.77 -14.57 -37.83
CA THR A 170 -42.51 -13.17 -38.20
C THR A 170 -42.90 -12.17 -37.11
N HIS A 171 -43.35 -12.63 -35.94
CA HIS A 171 -43.86 -11.75 -34.88
C HIS A 171 -42.85 -10.68 -34.44
N PHE A 172 -41.55 -11.01 -34.43
CA PHE A 172 -40.48 -10.09 -34.04
C PHE A 172 -39.86 -9.32 -35.21
N ASP A 173 -40.40 -9.39 -36.43
CA ASP A 173 -39.87 -8.62 -37.58
C ASP A 173 -39.74 -7.11 -37.27
N PRO A 174 -40.73 -6.44 -36.63
CA PRO A 174 -40.60 -5.02 -36.28
C PRO A 174 -39.50 -4.74 -35.25
N LEU A 175 -39.12 -5.71 -34.42
CA LEU A 175 -37.97 -5.59 -33.51
C LEU A 175 -36.64 -5.62 -34.28
N THR A 176 -36.62 -6.21 -35.47
CA THR A 176 -35.42 -6.36 -36.31
C THR A 176 -35.21 -5.24 -37.32
N ASP A 177 -36.27 -4.52 -37.68
CA ASP A 177 -36.24 -3.40 -38.63
C ASP A 177 -35.49 -2.22 -38.00
N GLY A 178 -34.33 -1.83 -38.54
CA GLY A 178 -33.46 -0.82 -37.91
C GLY A 178 -32.90 -1.26 -36.55
N ALA A 179 -32.68 -2.56 -36.33
CA ALA A 179 -32.18 -3.03 -35.06
C ALA A 179 -30.73 -2.64 -34.78
N VAL A 180 -30.48 -2.21 -33.55
CA VAL A 180 -29.13 -2.00 -33.05
C VAL A 180 -28.58 -3.34 -32.57
N ALA A 181 -27.50 -3.78 -33.22
CA ALA A 181 -26.67 -4.88 -32.76
C ALA A 181 -25.20 -4.43 -32.65
N THR A 182 -24.52 -4.94 -31.64
CA THR A 182 -23.11 -4.66 -31.39
C THR A 182 -22.33 -5.96 -31.36
N MET A 183 -21.47 -6.14 -32.34
CA MET A 183 -20.47 -7.19 -32.36
C MET A 183 -19.24 -6.72 -31.59
N ARG A 184 -18.71 -7.54 -30.69
CA ARG A 184 -17.44 -7.25 -30.02
C ARG A 184 -16.44 -8.34 -30.32
N PHE A 185 -15.28 -7.96 -30.84
CA PHE A 185 -14.12 -8.84 -30.76
C PHE A 185 -13.58 -8.72 -29.34
N LEU A 186 -13.42 -9.83 -28.63
CA LEU A 186 -12.94 -9.84 -27.25
C LEU A 186 -11.71 -10.74 -27.12
N HIS A 187 -10.67 -10.20 -26.50
CA HIS A 187 -9.45 -10.92 -26.16
C HIS A 187 -9.27 -10.94 -24.63
N TYR A 188 -8.99 -12.14 -24.12
CA TYR A 188 -8.69 -12.38 -22.71
C TYR A 188 -7.26 -12.92 -22.60
N PRO A 189 -6.34 -12.16 -21.98
CA PRO A 189 -4.98 -12.62 -21.73
C PRO A 189 -4.94 -13.93 -20.92
N ALA A 190 -3.84 -14.67 -21.05
CA ALA A 190 -3.60 -15.87 -20.24
C ALA A 190 -3.52 -15.53 -18.75
N GLN A 191 -4.26 -16.26 -17.91
CA GLN A 191 -4.26 -16.07 -16.45
C GLN A 191 -3.52 -17.24 -15.75
N PRO A 192 -2.69 -16.98 -14.72
CA PRO A 192 -2.04 -18.05 -13.96
C PRO A 192 -3.07 -18.88 -13.19
N LYS A 193 -2.81 -20.19 -13.06
CA LYS A 193 -3.76 -21.15 -12.48
C LYS A 193 -4.08 -20.95 -10.98
N ASP A 194 -3.22 -20.26 -10.24
CA ASP A 194 -3.24 -20.22 -8.76
C ASP A 194 -3.72 -18.87 -8.19
N VAL A 195 -4.42 -18.06 -8.98
CA VAL A 195 -4.85 -16.71 -8.59
C VAL A 195 -6.27 -16.73 -8.02
N ASP A 196 -6.56 -15.88 -7.04
CA ASP A 196 -7.88 -15.74 -6.41
C ASP A 196 -8.98 -15.42 -7.45
N GLU A 197 -9.95 -16.32 -7.57
CA GLU A 197 -11.06 -16.28 -8.52
C GLU A 197 -12.02 -15.10 -8.34
N LYS A 198 -12.01 -14.43 -7.17
CA LYS A 198 -12.79 -13.20 -6.96
C LYS A 198 -12.08 -11.95 -7.47
N LEU A 199 -10.75 -11.97 -7.55
CA LEU A 199 -9.93 -10.78 -7.84
C LEU A 199 -9.46 -10.69 -9.30
N ASN A 200 -9.45 -11.79 -10.05
CA ASN A 200 -8.98 -11.79 -11.45
C ASN A 200 -9.94 -12.59 -12.35
N ARG A 201 -11.06 -11.98 -12.74
CA ARG A 201 -12.02 -12.56 -13.69
C ARG A 201 -11.80 -11.97 -15.09
N GLY A 202 -12.05 -12.79 -16.12
CA GLY A 202 -12.16 -12.28 -17.49
C GLY A 202 -13.39 -11.38 -17.64
N ILE A 203 -14.55 -11.85 -17.16
CA ILE A 203 -15.78 -11.06 -16.97
C ILE A 203 -16.46 -11.48 -15.66
N GLY A 204 -16.94 -10.50 -14.89
CA GLY A 204 -17.74 -10.73 -13.67
C GLY A 204 -19.09 -11.42 -13.94
N ALA A 205 -19.72 -11.93 -12.90
CA ALA A 205 -21.05 -12.53 -12.97
C ALA A 205 -22.11 -11.46 -13.34
N HIS A 206 -22.80 -11.66 -14.47
CA HIS A 206 -23.79 -10.71 -14.98
C HIS A 206 -24.85 -11.38 -15.86
N THR A 207 -25.89 -10.61 -16.21
CA THR A 207 -26.87 -10.95 -17.26
C THR A 207 -26.78 -9.94 -18.40
N ASP A 208 -27.13 -10.36 -19.61
CA ASP A 208 -27.08 -9.49 -20.78
C ASP A 208 -28.25 -8.52 -20.82
N PHE A 209 -27.99 -7.28 -21.21
CA PHE A 209 -29.01 -6.22 -21.22
C PHE A 209 -29.94 -6.30 -22.44
N GLY A 210 -29.43 -6.79 -23.57
CA GLY A 210 -30.12 -6.84 -24.85
C GLY A 210 -31.23 -7.89 -24.90
N CYS A 211 -31.64 -8.22 -26.13
CA CYS A 211 -32.70 -9.19 -26.40
C CYS A 211 -32.12 -10.61 -26.47
N VAL A 212 -31.16 -10.83 -27.37
CA VAL A 212 -30.49 -12.12 -27.57
C VAL A 212 -29.02 -11.87 -27.87
N THR A 213 -28.15 -12.75 -27.38
CA THR A 213 -26.72 -12.74 -27.69
C THR A 213 -26.34 -14.04 -28.40
N LEU A 214 -25.61 -13.92 -29.51
CA LEU A 214 -24.99 -15.04 -30.21
C LEU A 214 -23.49 -14.93 -30.07
N LEU A 215 -22.85 -15.95 -29.52
CA LEU A 215 -21.44 -15.91 -29.15
C LEU A 215 -20.67 -17.01 -29.85
N LEU A 216 -19.75 -16.59 -30.72
CA LEU A 216 -18.72 -17.46 -31.29
C LEU A 216 -17.51 -17.50 -30.35
N GLN A 217 -16.95 -18.68 -30.12
CA GLN A 217 -15.80 -18.88 -29.25
C GLN A 217 -14.69 -19.65 -29.97
N ASN A 218 -13.43 -19.43 -29.58
CA ASN A 218 -12.33 -20.28 -30.01
C ASN A 218 -12.28 -21.59 -29.19
N GLU A 219 -11.26 -22.41 -29.40
CA GLU A 219 -11.08 -23.70 -28.72
C GLU A 219 -10.69 -23.59 -27.23
N VAL A 220 -10.67 -22.37 -26.66
CA VAL A 220 -10.29 -22.12 -25.27
C VAL A 220 -11.55 -21.87 -24.44
N ASP A 221 -11.72 -22.69 -23.41
CA ASP A 221 -12.85 -22.63 -22.50
C ASP A 221 -12.78 -21.42 -21.54
N GLY A 222 -13.84 -21.25 -20.76
CA GLY A 222 -13.87 -20.26 -19.68
C GLY A 222 -15.21 -19.58 -19.44
N LEU A 223 -16.18 -19.70 -20.37
CA LEU A 223 -17.54 -19.25 -20.13
C LEU A 223 -18.24 -20.21 -19.17
N GLN A 224 -18.81 -19.66 -18.10
CA GLN A 224 -19.60 -20.40 -17.12
C GLN A 224 -20.99 -19.78 -16.98
N VAL A 225 -22.02 -20.61 -16.87
CA VAL A 225 -23.41 -20.21 -16.60
C VAL A 225 -23.85 -20.74 -15.25
N LEU A 226 -24.55 -19.93 -14.47
CA LEU A 226 -25.06 -20.33 -13.17
C LEU A 226 -26.30 -21.21 -13.34
N ASP A 227 -26.27 -22.43 -12.81
CA ASP A 227 -27.46 -23.26 -12.69
C ASP A 227 -28.25 -22.84 -11.44
N VAL A 228 -29.19 -21.92 -11.60
CA VAL A 228 -29.96 -21.32 -10.50
C VAL A 228 -30.57 -22.36 -9.53
N PRO A 229 -31.14 -23.50 -9.98
CA PRO A 229 -31.69 -24.51 -9.07
C PRO A 229 -30.67 -25.16 -8.14
N THR A 230 -29.42 -25.33 -8.58
CA THR A 230 -28.35 -25.99 -7.79
C THR A 230 -27.37 -25.01 -7.15
N GLY A 231 -27.28 -23.79 -7.69
CA GLY A 231 -26.26 -22.80 -7.33
C GLY A 231 -24.86 -23.11 -7.88
N GLU A 232 -24.73 -24.12 -8.75
CA GLU A 232 -23.45 -24.52 -9.35
C GLU A 232 -23.17 -23.75 -10.64
N TRP A 233 -21.88 -23.53 -10.94
CA TRP A 233 -21.45 -22.94 -12.21
C TRP A 233 -21.17 -24.06 -13.22
N LEU A 234 -21.88 -24.04 -14.35
CA LEU A 234 -21.71 -25.00 -15.44
C LEU A 234 -20.78 -24.42 -16.51
N ASP A 235 -19.73 -25.15 -16.86
CA ASP A 235 -18.85 -24.78 -17.97
C ASP A 235 -19.57 -24.94 -19.32
N VAL A 236 -19.47 -23.93 -20.17
CA VAL A 236 -19.94 -23.98 -21.55
C VAL A 236 -18.77 -24.43 -22.42
N GLN A 237 -18.77 -25.70 -22.79
CA GLN A 237 -17.68 -26.30 -23.58
C GLN A 237 -17.71 -25.73 -25.02
N PRO A 238 -16.59 -25.18 -25.53
CA PRO A 238 -16.52 -24.68 -26.90
C PRO A 238 -16.69 -25.80 -27.92
N ILE A 239 -17.58 -25.61 -28.89
CA ILE A 239 -17.82 -26.58 -29.98
C ILE A 239 -17.54 -25.89 -31.32
N PRO A 240 -16.63 -26.45 -32.14
CA PRO A 240 -16.32 -25.88 -33.46
C PRO A 240 -17.58 -25.73 -34.33
N GLY A 241 -17.79 -24.51 -34.83
CA GLY A 241 -18.93 -24.20 -35.68
C GLY A 241 -20.25 -23.99 -34.95
N ALA A 242 -20.26 -23.98 -33.61
CA ALA A 242 -21.45 -23.69 -32.82
C ALA A 242 -21.48 -22.22 -32.38
N TYR A 243 -22.69 -21.67 -32.26
CA TYR A 243 -22.94 -20.42 -31.52
C TYR A 243 -23.56 -20.74 -30.18
N VAL A 244 -23.01 -20.17 -29.11
CA VAL A 244 -23.71 -20.09 -27.83
C VAL A 244 -24.80 -19.03 -27.97
N VAL A 245 -26.04 -19.39 -27.66
CA VAL A 245 -27.19 -18.49 -27.65
C VAL A 245 -27.62 -18.27 -26.22
N ASN A 246 -27.74 -17.00 -25.82
CA ASN A 246 -28.34 -16.65 -24.55
C ASN A 246 -29.37 -15.53 -24.66
N LEU A 247 -30.44 -15.66 -23.88
CA LEU A 247 -31.46 -14.63 -23.76
C LEU A 247 -31.00 -13.53 -22.81
N GLY A 248 -31.30 -12.29 -23.18
CA GLY A 248 -31.04 -11.12 -22.35
C GLY A 248 -32.28 -10.61 -21.61
N ASN A 249 -32.07 -9.58 -20.80
CA ASN A 249 -33.06 -9.02 -19.90
C ASN A 249 -34.26 -8.43 -20.65
N LEU A 250 -34.09 -7.90 -21.87
CA LEU A 250 -35.21 -7.42 -22.68
C LEU A 250 -36.15 -8.56 -23.08
N PHE A 251 -35.62 -9.70 -23.50
CA PHE A 251 -36.46 -10.85 -23.89
C PHE A 251 -37.15 -11.43 -22.66
N MET A 252 -36.42 -11.59 -21.54
CA MET A 252 -37.01 -12.02 -20.26
C MET A 252 -38.16 -11.11 -19.81
N ARG A 253 -38.00 -9.79 -19.97
CA ARG A 253 -39.04 -8.80 -19.65
C ARG A 253 -40.27 -8.97 -20.54
N MET A 254 -40.11 -9.08 -21.85
CA MET A 254 -41.22 -9.32 -22.79
C MET A 254 -41.91 -10.67 -22.50
N ALA A 255 -41.15 -11.66 -22.02
CA ALA A 255 -41.65 -12.97 -21.61
C ALA A 255 -42.16 -13.01 -20.15
N ASN A 256 -42.25 -11.89 -19.43
CA ASN A 256 -42.75 -11.81 -18.05
C ASN A 256 -42.01 -12.75 -17.06
N ASP A 257 -40.70 -12.92 -17.25
CA ASP A 257 -39.80 -13.88 -16.58
C ASP A 257 -40.07 -15.37 -16.84
N LYS A 258 -40.97 -15.69 -17.77
CA LYS A 258 -41.21 -17.08 -18.17
C LYS A 258 -39.95 -17.68 -18.79
N TYR A 259 -39.30 -16.94 -19.68
CA TYR A 259 -37.97 -17.29 -20.19
C TYR A 259 -36.89 -16.59 -19.38
N LYS A 260 -35.75 -17.26 -19.21
CA LYS A 260 -34.70 -16.82 -18.27
C LYS A 260 -33.60 -16.05 -19.00
N SER A 261 -33.22 -14.90 -18.45
CA SER A 261 -31.93 -14.26 -18.70
C SER A 261 -31.02 -14.66 -17.55
N ASN A 262 -30.01 -15.48 -17.83
CA ASN A 262 -29.27 -16.16 -16.77
C ASN A 262 -27.89 -15.57 -16.52
N THR A 263 -27.46 -15.66 -15.26
CA THR A 263 -26.19 -15.11 -14.81
C THR A 263 -25.05 -15.96 -15.33
N HIS A 264 -24.08 -15.33 -15.98
CA HIS A 264 -22.92 -15.98 -16.55
C HIS A 264 -21.65 -15.16 -16.27
N ARG A 265 -20.48 -15.82 -16.33
CA ARG A 265 -19.17 -15.21 -16.07
C ARG A 265 -18.09 -15.84 -16.96
N VAL A 266 -16.94 -15.18 -17.09
CA VAL A 266 -15.79 -15.74 -17.83
C VAL A 266 -14.58 -15.86 -16.92
N ILE A 267 -14.07 -17.08 -16.75
CA ILE A 267 -12.85 -17.39 -16.01
C ILE A 267 -11.91 -18.21 -16.92
N ASN A 268 -10.80 -17.62 -17.35
CA ASN A 268 -9.83 -18.28 -18.22
C ASN A 268 -8.74 -18.99 -17.40
N LYS A 269 -8.95 -20.27 -17.05
CA LYS A 269 -7.96 -21.08 -16.30
C LYS A 269 -7.00 -21.87 -17.19
N SER A 270 -7.14 -21.72 -18.51
CA SER A 270 -6.44 -22.57 -19.47
C SER A 270 -4.92 -22.33 -19.51
N GLY A 271 -4.48 -21.15 -19.07
CA GLY A 271 -3.10 -20.67 -19.26
C GLY A 271 -2.79 -20.26 -20.70
N ARG A 272 -3.81 -20.24 -21.58
CA ARG A 272 -3.74 -19.76 -22.97
C ARG A 272 -4.62 -18.53 -23.13
N GLU A 273 -4.39 -17.76 -24.18
CA GLU A 273 -5.26 -16.64 -24.55
C GLU A 273 -6.60 -17.15 -25.06
N ARG A 274 -7.69 -16.49 -24.66
CA ARG A 274 -9.05 -16.82 -25.11
C ARG A 274 -9.56 -15.71 -26.01
N TYR A 275 -10.25 -16.10 -27.07
CA TYR A 275 -10.88 -15.17 -28.01
C TYR A 275 -12.35 -15.51 -28.19
N SER A 276 -13.19 -14.49 -28.26
CA SER A 276 -14.61 -14.69 -28.52
C SER A 276 -15.26 -13.50 -29.18
N ILE A 277 -16.30 -13.74 -29.97
CA ILE A 277 -17.05 -12.73 -30.69
C ILE A 277 -18.53 -12.80 -30.27
N PRO A 278 -18.93 -12.15 -29.16
CA PRO A 278 -20.34 -11.94 -28.87
C PRO A 278 -20.95 -10.94 -29.86
N PHE A 279 -22.14 -11.28 -30.32
CA PHE A 279 -23.04 -10.45 -31.10
C PHE A 279 -24.25 -10.11 -30.24
N PHE A 280 -24.23 -8.92 -29.64
CA PHE A 280 -25.28 -8.44 -28.75
C PHE A 280 -26.38 -7.79 -29.58
N PHE A 281 -27.52 -8.48 -29.72
CA PHE A 281 -28.67 -7.95 -30.43
C PHE A 281 -29.64 -7.30 -29.43
N SER A 282 -29.80 -5.97 -29.52
CA SER A 282 -30.74 -5.21 -28.67
C SER A 282 -32.12 -5.10 -29.32
N GLY A 283 -32.18 -4.85 -30.63
CA GLY A 283 -33.41 -4.59 -31.38
C GLY A 283 -33.55 -3.14 -31.82
N ASN A 284 -34.65 -2.82 -32.50
CA ASN A 284 -34.97 -1.46 -32.93
C ASN A 284 -35.09 -0.53 -31.70
N PRO A 285 -34.32 0.57 -31.63
CA PRO A 285 -34.34 1.51 -30.50
C PRO A 285 -35.74 1.98 -30.07
N ASP A 286 -36.63 2.18 -31.04
CA ASP A 286 -37.98 2.71 -30.86
C ASP A 286 -39.03 1.60 -30.60
N TYR A 287 -38.64 0.33 -30.69
CA TYR A 287 -39.56 -0.78 -30.43
C TYR A 287 -40.04 -0.77 -28.98
N MET A 288 -41.36 -0.83 -28.80
CA MET A 288 -41.99 -0.87 -27.49
C MET A 288 -41.99 -2.30 -26.95
N CYS A 289 -41.17 -2.56 -25.93
CA CYS A 289 -41.13 -3.84 -25.24
C CYS A 289 -42.26 -3.92 -24.20
N GLU A 290 -43.33 -4.62 -24.57
CA GLU A 290 -44.45 -4.94 -23.70
C GLU A 290 -44.50 -6.44 -23.37
N CYS A 291 -45.21 -6.80 -22.30
CA CYS A 291 -45.43 -8.22 -21.98
C CYS A 291 -46.24 -8.88 -23.10
N LEU A 292 -45.69 -9.96 -23.64
CA LEU A 292 -46.34 -10.72 -24.71
C LEU A 292 -47.64 -11.36 -24.21
N PRO A 293 -48.72 -11.38 -25.02
CA PRO A 293 -50.03 -11.88 -24.59
C PRO A 293 -50.01 -13.32 -24.06
N ASN A 294 -49.17 -14.19 -24.65
CA ASN A 294 -49.06 -15.61 -24.29
C ASN A 294 -48.12 -15.89 -23.09
N CYS A 295 -47.57 -14.83 -22.48
CA CYS A 295 -46.62 -14.90 -21.38
C CYS A 295 -47.22 -14.54 -20.01
N ARG A 296 -48.52 -14.28 -19.96
CA ARG A 296 -49.29 -14.02 -18.74
C ARG A 296 -50.69 -14.59 -18.86
N GLU A 297 -51.32 -14.88 -17.73
CA GLU A 297 -52.75 -15.21 -17.74
C GLU A 297 -53.58 -13.96 -18.06
N PRO A 298 -54.77 -14.07 -18.70
CA PRO A 298 -55.57 -12.92 -19.13
C PRO A 298 -55.93 -11.92 -18.02
N GLN A 299 -55.96 -12.37 -16.76
CA GLN A 299 -56.28 -11.56 -15.57
C GLN A 299 -55.04 -11.12 -14.78
N GLU A 300 -53.85 -11.57 -15.17
CA GLU A 300 -52.59 -11.26 -14.49
C GLU A 300 -52.03 -9.90 -14.98
N VAL A 301 -51.63 -9.05 -14.03
CA VAL A 301 -50.97 -7.78 -14.35
C VAL A 301 -49.55 -8.06 -14.80
N SER A 302 -49.10 -7.42 -15.89
CA SER A 302 -47.71 -7.51 -16.33
C SER A 302 -46.76 -7.10 -15.19
N LYS A 303 -45.70 -7.88 -14.95
CA LYS A 303 -44.69 -7.55 -13.94
C LYS A 303 -43.94 -6.27 -14.26
N TYR A 304 -43.88 -5.94 -15.55
CA TYR A 304 -43.12 -4.82 -16.08
C TYR A 304 -44.00 -3.90 -16.93
N GLY A 305 -43.86 -2.59 -16.75
CA GLY A 305 -44.50 -1.61 -17.64
C GLY A 305 -43.85 -1.56 -19.04
N PRO A 306 -44.52 -1.00 -20.06
CA PRO A 306 -43.94 -0.74 -21.37
C PRO A 306 -42.66 0.09 -21.27
N ILE A 307 -41.65 -0.24 -22.09
CA ILE A 307 -40.39 0.50 -22.19
C ILE A 307 -39.85 0.34 -23.61
N THR A 308 -39.18 1.35 -24.17
CA THR A 308 -38.49 1.17 -25.46
C THR A 308 -37.17 0.43 -25.27
N VAL A 309 -36.66 -0.21 -26.33
CA VAL A 309 -35.33 -0.83 -26.34
C VAL A 309 -34.26 0.18 -25.94
N GLU A 310 -34.30 1.39 -26.52
CA GLU A 310 -33.35 2.47 -26.22
C GLU A 310 -33.33 2.83 -24.73
N GLN A 311 -34.49 3.00 -24.11
CA GLN A 311 -34.62 3.35 -22.70
C GLN A 311 -34.04 2.25 -21.79
N ALA A 312 -34.39 0.99 -22.05
CA ALA A 312 -33.96 -0.14 -21.24
C ALA A 312 -32.44 -0.35 -21.30
N VAL A 313 -31.87 -0.33 -22.51
CA VAL A 313 -30.44 -0.59 -22.71
C VAL A 313 -29.59 0.59 -22.24
N THR A 314 -30.03 1.83 -22.46
CA THR A 314 -29.32 3.03 -21.96
C THR A 314 -29.27 3.07 -20.43
N ALA A 315 -30.38 2.71 -19.76
CA ALA A 315 -30.42 2.63 -18.30
C ALA A 315 -29.40 1.62 -17.74
N ALA A 316 -29.33 0.44 -18.36
CA ALA A 316 -28.39 -0.60 -17.96
C ALA A 316 -26.92 -0.22 -18.23
N TYR A 317 -26.62 0.45 -19.36
CA TYR A 317 -25.28 0.98 -19.64
C TYR A 317 -24.86 2.01 -18.59
N LYS A 318 -25.75 2.96 -18.25
CA LYS A 318 -25.47 3.98 -17.24
C LYS A 318 -25.16 3.37 -15.86
N GLU A 319 -25.83 2.27 -15.50
CA GLU A 319 -25.56 1.56 -14.25
C GLU A 319 -24.20 0.83 -14.28
N SER A 320 -23.89 0.09 -15.35
CA SER A 320 -22.63 -0.67 -15.46
C SER A 320 -21.40 0.24 -15.51
N TYR A 321 -21.39 1.23 -16.40
CA TYR A 321 -20.29 2.19 -16.49
C TYR A 321 -20.25 3.11 -15.26
N GLY A 322 -21.41 3.50 -14.71
CA GLY A 322 -21.48 4.27 -13.47
C GLY A 322 -20.89 3.54 -12.26
N ARG A 323 -20.96 2.20 -12.18
CA ARG A 323 -20.27 1.42 -11.13
C ARG A 323 -18.75 1.40 -11.33
N ALA A 324 -18.27 1.30 -12.56
CA ALA A 324 -16.84 1.34 -12.86
C ALA A 324 -16.26 2.74 -12.64
N GLU A 325 -16.98 3.79 -13.05
CA GLU A 325 -16.63 5.17 -12.74
C GLU A 325 -16.72 5.46 -11.26
N LYS A 326 -17.75 4.98 -10.55
CA LYS A 326 -17.83 5.11 -9.10
C LYS A 326 -16.73 4.33 -8.40
N TYR A 327 -16.28 3.19 -8.90
CA TYR A 327 -15.10 2.50 -8.38
C TYR A 327 -13.81 3.29 -8.66
N LYS A 328 -13.64 3.84 -9.86
CA LYS A 328 -12.51 4.72 -10.21
C LYS A 328 -12.57 6.04 -9.43
N GLN A 329 -13.76 6.57 -9.16
CA GLN A 329 -14.02 7.78 -8.38
C GLN A 329 -13.85 7.49 -6.90
N ASP A 330 -14.38 6.42 -6.33
CA ASP A 330 -14.12 5.99 -4.95
C ASP A 330 -12.62 5.68 -4.80
N MET A 331 -11.94 5.13 -5.80
CA MET A 331 -10.47 5.03 -5.81
C MET A 331 -9.76 6.39 -5.96
N LYS A 332 -10.34 7.38 -6.65
CA LYS A 332 -9.81 8.76 -6.79
C LYS A 332 -10.18 9.68 -5.62
N LEU A 333 -11.29 9.48 -4.91
CA LEU A 333 -11.88 10.37 -3.91
C LEU A 333 -11.65 9.88 -2.49
N THR A 334 -11.54 8.57 -2.24
CA THR A 334 -11.32 8.08 -0.88
C THR A 334 -9.88 8.25 -0.39
N SER A 335 -8.99 8.92 -1.16
CA SER A 335 -7.67 9.26 -0.63
C SER A 335 -6.98 10.55 -1.15
N ILE A 336 -7.55 11.30 -2.09
CA ILE A 336 -6.82 12.45 -2.68
C ILE A 336 -7.22 13.79 -2.05
N ASP A 337 -8.38 13.88 -1.40
CA ASP A 337 -8.73 15.05 -0.60
C ASP A 337 -8.89 14.61 0.85
N ASP A 338 -7.77 14.59 1.58
CA ASP A 338 -7.83 14.84 3.01
C ASP A 338 -7.67 16.36 3.21
N PRO A 339 -8.78 17.10 3.38
CA PRO A 339 -8.71 18.56 3.49
C PRO A 339 -7.98 18.99 4.76
N GLN A 340 -7.86 18.11 5.76
CA GLN A 340 -7.11 18.40 6.97
C GLN A 340 -5.61 18.35 6.69
N VAL A 341 -5.14 17.34 5.96
CA VAL A 341 -3.75 17.21 5.50
C VAL A 341 -3.38 18.36 4.56
N GLU A 342 -4.23 18.66 3.57
CA GLU A 342 -4.01 19.77 2.63
C GLU A 342 -3.92 21.12 3.37
N GLN A 343 -4.87 21.40 4.27
CA GLN A 343 -4.87 22.64 5.06
C GLN A 343 -3.69 22.73 6.04
N PHE A 344 -3.23 21.58 6.57
CA PHE A 344 -2.13 21.53 7.53
C PHE A 344 -0.79 21.77 6.84
N TYR A 345 -0.47 21.03 5.79
CA TYR A 345 0.81 21.12 5.09
C TYR A 345 0.86 22.29 4.11
N GLY A 346 -0.25 22.64 3.46
CA GLY A 346 -0.38 23.76 2.53
C GLY A 346 0.81 23.89 1.58
N SER A 347 1.47 25.05 1.57
CA SER A 347 2.62 25.35 0.70
C SER A 347 3.95 24.73 1.15
N SER A 348 3.98 23.89 2.19
CA SER A 348 5.21 23.15 2.57
C SER A 348 5.60 22.07 1.55
N THR A 349 4.66 21.58 0.75
CA THR A 349 4.89 20.63 -0.34
C THR A 349 4.15 21.06 -1.60
N THR A 350 4.64 20.66 -2.77
CA THR A 350 3.92 20.87 -4.03
C THR A 350 2.75 19.91 -4.14
N GLU A 351 1.69 20.32 -4.84
CA GLU A 351 0.52 19.47 -5.09
C GLU A 351 0.86 18.19 -5.86
N SER A 352 1.75 18.27 -6.86
CA SER A 352 2.26 17.09 -7.59
C SER A 352 2.91 16.07 -6.64
N TYR A 353 3.85 16.51 -5.79
CA TYR A 353 4.48 15.65 -4.79
C TYR A 353 3.45 14.97 -3.88
N ARG A 354 2.46 15.73 -3.38
CA ARG A 354 1.43 15.23 -2.47
C ARG A 354 0.66 14.06 -3.09
N ILE A 355 0.07 14.29 -4.27
CA ILE A 355 -0.73 13.30 -4.99
C ILE A 355 0.12 12.07 -5.38
N LYS A 356 1.35 12.28 -5.85
CA LYS A 356 2.28 11.18 -6.15
C LYS A 356 2.65 10.36 -4.91
N SER A 357 2.88 11.02 -3.76
CA SER A 357 3.18 10.35 -2.48
C SER A 357 2.01 9.52 -1.98
N GLU A 358 0.79 10.00 -2.13
CA GLU A 358 -0.44 9.27 -1.81
C GLU A 358 -0.62 8.04 -2.70
N LEU A 359 -0.36 8.18 -4.00
CA LEU A 359 -0.38 7.05 -4.95
C LEU A 359 0.66 5.99 -4.56
N VAL A 360 1.89 6.39 -4.24
CA VAL A 360 2.91 5.47 -3.70
C VAL A 360 2.42 4.77 -2.44
N GLY A 361 1.78 5.51 -1.52
CA GLY A 361 1.19 4.97 -0.29
C GLY A 361 0.15 3.87 -0.58
N LYS A 362 -0.74 4.09 -1.56
CA LYS A 362 -1.72 3.10 -2.02
C LYS A 362 -1.05 1.87 -2.63
N CYS A 363 -0.08 2.05 -3.50
CA CYS A 363 0.64 0.93 -4.11
C CYS A 363 1.34 0.07 -3.04
N LEU A 364 1.91 0.68 -1.99
CA LEU A 364 2.46 -0.04 -0.85
C LEU A 364 1.39 -0.78 -0.04
N GLU A 365 0.19 -0.20 0.11
CA GLU A 365 -0.97 -0.83 0.73
C GLU A 365 -1.45 -2.06 -0.07
N GLU A 366 -1.54 -1.95 -1.41
CA GLU A 366 -1.91 -3.04 -2.32
C GLU A 366 -0.88 -4.18 -2.29
N ILE A 367 0.42 -3.86 -2.21
CA ILE A 367 1.48 -4.85 -2.01
C ILE A 367 1.30 -5.55 -0.65
N GLY A 368 0.93 -4.77 0.37
CA GLY A 368 0.73 -5.22 1.75
C GLY A 368 2.02 -5.52 2.50
N MET A 369 1.85 -5.99 3.74
CA MET A 369 2.97 -6.37 4.62
C MET A 369 3.54 -7.74 4.22
N GLY A 370 4.59 -7.72 3.39
CA GLY A 370 5.26 -8.93 2.88
C GLY A 370 6.62 -9.20 3.50
N ARG A 371 7.38 -10.11 2.87
CA ARG A 371 8.71 -10.53 3.31
C ARG A 371 9.68 -9.34 3.42
N PHE A 372 9.66 -8.44 2.45
CA PHE A 372 10.54 -7.26 2.44
C PHE A 372 10.33 -6.39 3.67
N GLN A 373 9.08 -6.07 4.01
CA GLN A 373 8.77 -5.17 5.13
C GLN A 373 9.08 -5.80 6.48
N TRP A 374 8.87 -7.12 6.66
CA TRP A 374 9.26 -7.81 7.89
C TRP A 374 10.78 -7.88 8.04
N GLN A 375 11.52 -8.13 6.96
CA GLN A 375 12.98 -8.05 6.98
C GLN A 375 13.44 -6.62 7.28
N LEU A 376 12.78 -5.62 6.69
CA LEU A 376 13.07 -4.22 6.95
C LEU A 376 12.86 -3.87 8.42
N PHE A 377 11.76 -4.32 9.04
CA PHE A 377 11.47 -4.10 10.47
C PHE A 377 12.58 -4.61 11.39
N VAL A 378 13.15 -5.78 11.08
CA VAL A 378 14.27 -6.35 11.83
C VAL A 378 15.56 -5.56 11.58
N VAL A 379 15.84 -5.26 10.32
CA VAL A 379 17.07 -4.58 9.90
C VAL A 379 17.10 -3.14 10.44
N THR A 380 16.00 -2.42 10.45
CA THR A 380 15.87 -1.09 11.09
C THR A 380 15.99 -1.21 12.60
N GLY A 381 15.49 -2.27 13.22
CA GLY A 381 15.69 -2.56 14.65
C GLY A 381 17.16 -2.61 15.09
N PHE A 382 18.10 -2.99 14.21
CA PHE A 382 19.53 -3.03 14.56
C PHE A 382 20.11 -1.67 14.97
N GLY A 383 19.69 -0.56 14.37
CA GLY A 383 20.22 0.76 14.70
C GLY A 383 19.66 1.28 16.01
N TRP A 384 18.42 0.93 16.32
CA TRP A 384 17.85 1.13 17.65
C TRP A 384 18.62 0.35 18.73
N ILE A 385 18.96 -0.92 18.46
CA ILE A 385 19.81 -1.71 19.36
C ILE A 385 21.16 -1.00 19.53
N VAL A 386 21.84 -0.63 18.44
CA VAL A 386 23.18 -0.03 18.50
C VAL A 386 23.19 1.34 19.19
N ASP A 387 22.16 2.16 19.03
CA ASP A 387 22.02 3.41 19.80
C ASP A 387 22.00 3.15 21.31
N ASN A 388 21.28 2.10 21.74
CA ASN A 388 21.30 1.70 23.13
C ASN A 388 22.65 1.07 23.54
N LEU A 389 23.23 0.20 22.71
CA LEU A 389 24.57 -0.39 22.94
C LEU A 389 25.60 0.70 23.22
N ALA A 390 25.57 1.80 22.46
CA ALA A 390 26.44 2.95 22.69
C ALA A 390 26.10 3.68 24.01
N SER A 391 24.84 4.08 24.21
CA SER A 391 24.47 4.88 25.39
C SER A 391 24.61 4.12 26.71
N GLN A 392 24.03 2.94 26.84
CA GLN A 392 24.16 2.14 28.07
C GLN A 392 25.54 1.49 28.19
N GLY A 393 26.17 1.14 27.07
CA GLY A 393 27.54 0.63 27.04
C GLY A 393 28.54 1.62 27.63
N LEU A 394 28.36 2.93 27.38
CA LEU A 394 29.18 3.97 28.03
C LEU A 394 28.95 3.98 29.54
N SER A 395 27.71 4.09 29.99
CA SER A 395 27.37 4.20 31.41
C SER A 395 27.86 3.01 32.23
N SER A 396 27.78 1.79 31.66
CA SER A 396 28.22 0.56 32.33
C SER A 396 29.75 0.47 32.49
N VAL A 397 30.54 1.03 31.57
CA VAL A 397 32.01 0.99 31.65
C VAL A 397 32.64 2.14 32.43
N GLN A 398 31.86 3.18 32.81
CA GLN A 398 32.40 4.33 33.55
C GLN A 398 33.04 3.98 34.90
N PRO A 399 32.44 3.13 35.76
CA PRO A 399 33.08 2.74 37.02
C PRO A 399 34.45 2.06 36.84
N PRO A 400 34.62 1.00 36.00
CA PRO A 400 35.92 0.35 35.85
C PRO A 400 36.95 1.22 35.13
N ILE A 401 36.58 2.09 34.18
CA ILE A 401 37.58 2.99 33.55
C ILE A 401 38.13 4.02 34.53
N LYS A 402 37.33 4.42 35.54
CA LYS A 402 37.76 5.37 36.59
C LYS A 402 38.93 4.85 37.40
N LEU A 403 39.06 3.53 37.51
CA LEU A 403 40.13 2.85 38.26
C LEU A 403 41.41 2.69 37.44
N GLU A 404 41.35 2.74 36.10
CA GLU A 404 42.50 2.38 35.26
C GLU A 404 43.03 3.54 34.40
N LEU A 405 42.15 4.35 33.80
CA LEU A 405 42.60 5.34 32.81
C LEU A 405 43.19 6.58 33.48
N PRO A 406 44.38 7.04 33.07
CA PRO A 406 44.98 8.26 33.58
C PRO A 406 44.27 9.51 33.04
N GLY A 407 44.38 10.62 33.79
CA GLY A 407 43.91 11.94 33.36
C GLY A 407 42.42 12.22 33.59
N ILE A 408 41.76 11.47 34.47
CA ILE A 408 40.34 11.66 34.81
C ILE A 408 40.19 12.76 35.86
N THR A 409 39.59 13.89 35.49
CA THR A 409 39.10 14.90 36.43
C THR A 409 37.67 14.58 36.89
N GLN A 410 36.79 14.27 35.94
CA GLN A 410 35.47 13.71 36.17
C GLN A 410 35.16 12.67 35.09
N VAL A 411 34.74 11.47 35.49
CA VAL A 411 34.43 10.38 34.55
C VAL A 411 33.20 10.70 33.68
N SER A 412 32.29 11.54 34.17
CA SER A 412 31.09 12.04 33.48
C SER A 412 31.42 12.88 32.25
N PHE A 413 32.63 13.41 32.09
CA PHE A 413 33.02 14.12 30.86
C PHE A 413 33.02 13.23 29.61
N SER A 414 33.14 11.90 29.77
CA SER A 414 32.91 10.97 28.67
C SER A 414 31.46 11.01 28.18
N SER A 415 30.48 11.14 29.08
CA SER A 415 29.07 11.37 28.74
C SER A 415 28.88 12.71 28.03
N VAL A 416 29.58 13.76 28.45
CA VAL A 416 29.53 15.07 27.79
C VAL A 416 30.04 14.98 26.35
N ALA A 417 31.17 14.30 26.12
CA ALA A 417 31.71 14.08 24.78
C ALA A 417 30.74 13.29 23.89
N TYR A 418 30.14 12.21 24.43
CA TYR A 418 29.12 11.43 23.74
C TYR A 418 27.89 12.27 23.38
N HIS A 419 27.36 13.08 24.30
CA HIS A 419 26.20 13.94 24.03
C HIS A 419 26.51 15.04 23.01
N ALA A 420 27.70 15.64 23.05
CA ALA A 420 28.14 16.59 22.03
C ALA A 420 28.15 15.92 20.64
N GLY A 421 28.67 14.68 20.58
CA GLY A 421 28.59 13.84 19.40
C GLY A 421 27.16 13.60 18.93
N LEU A 422 26.27 13.18 19.84
CA LEU A 422 24.85 12.89 19.56
C LEU A 422 24.11 14.09 18.98
N ILE A 423 24.35 15.30 19.51
CA ILE A 423 23.73 16.55 19.00
C ILE A 423 24.16 16.79 17.56
N VAL A 424 25.47 16.73 17.29
CA VAL A 424 26.02 16.90 15.93
C VAL A 424 25.46 15.81 15.00
N GLY A 425 25.42 14.56 15.46
CA GLY A 425 24.93 13.42 14.69
C GLY A 425 23.46 13.53 14.34
N ALA A 426 22.60 13.83 15.31
CA ALA A 426 21.15 13.93 15.09
C ALA A 426 20.79 15.02 14.08
N SER A 427 21.43 16.20 14.16
CA SER A 427 21.25 17.25 13.17
C SER A 427 21.84 16.88 11.81
N PHE A 428 23.08 16.41 11.78
CA PHE A 428 23.79 16.10 10.54
C PHE A 428 23.12 15.00 9.73
N TRP A 429 22.83 13.85 10.35
CA TRP A 429 22.22 12.70 9.67
C TRP A 429 20.75 12.96 9.32
N GLY A 430 20.01 13.69 10.16
CA GLY A 430 18.65 14.12 9.84
C GLY A 430 18.61 15.01 8.60
N ILE A 431 19.36 16.11 8.59
CA ILE A 431 19.38 17.06 7.47
C ILE A 431 19.96 16.42 6.20
N SER A 432 21.07 15.69 6.31
CA SER A 432 21.67 15.04 5.13
C SER A 432 20.76 13.98 4.51
N SER A 433 19.85 13.37 5.29
CA SER A 433 18.89 12.40 4.75
C SER A 433 17.83 13.02 3.82
N ASP A 434 17.53 14.31 3.97
CA ASP A 434 16.65 15.05 3.04
C ASP A 434 17.42 15.52 1.78
N LEU A 435 18.75 15.65 1.90
CA LEU A 435 19.59 16.17 0.83
C LEU A 435 20.12 15.05 -0.09
N ILE A 436 20.67 14.00 0.49
CA ILE A 436 21.43 12.93 -0.20
C ILE A 436 20.61 11.65 -0.30
N GLY A 437 19.60 11.48 0.56
CA GLY A 437 18.77 10.27 0.67
C GLY A 437 18.97 9.54 1.99
N ARG A 438 18.07 8.61 2.30
CA ARG A 438 18.01 7.91 3.60
C ARG A 438 19.00 6.75 3.65
N ARG A 439 19.25 6.09 2.52
CA ARG A 439 20.09 4.88 2.44
C ARG A 439 21.57 5.10 2.82
N PRO A 440 22.26 6.19 2.43
CA PRO A 440 23.66 6.41 2.84
C PRO A 440 23.80 6.57 4.35
N ALA A 441 22.94 7.39 4.97
CA ALA A 441 22.92 7.61 6.40
C ALA A 441 22.64 6.30 7.15
N PHE A 442 21.63 5.53 6.71
CA PHE A 442 21.23 4.25 7.29
C PHE A 442 22.37 3.22 7.43
N ASN A 443 23.33 3.22 6.49
CA ASN A 443 24.47 2.30 6.49
C ASN A 443 25.70 2.89 7.18
N CYS A 444 25.97 4.18 7.00
CA CYS A 444 27.18 4.81 7.53
C CYS A 444 27.15 4.93 9.05
N THR A 445 26.00 5.26 9.64
CA THR A 445 25.88 5.43 11.10
C THR A 445 26.23 4.13 11.83
N LEU A 446 25.70 2.99 11.37
CA LEU A 446 25.95 1.70 12.01
C LEU A 446 27.41 1.24 11.88
N LEU A 447 28.00 1.45 10.70
CA LEU A 447 29.40 1.11 10.43
C LEU A 447 30.35 1.93 11.32
N ILE A 448 30.15 3.24 11.38
CA ILE A 448 30.97 4.14 12.20
C ILE A 448 30.82 3.76 13.68
N ALA A 449 29.59 3.55 14.17
CA ALA A 449 29.37 3.13 15.56
C ALA A 449 30.14 1.84 15.89
N GLY A 450 30.02 0.79 15.07
CA GLY A 450 30.68 -0.50 15.32
C GLY A 450 32.21 -0.43 15.32
N ILE A 451 32.81 0.27 14.35
CA ILE A 451 34.28 0.44 14.28
C ILE A 451 34.79 1.15 15.53
N PHE A 452 34.16 2.26 15.90
CA PHE A 452 34.65 3.11 16.98
C PHE A 452 34.34 2.53 18.38
N LEU A 453 33.26 1.76 18.54
CA LEU A 453 33.00 0.98 19.76
C LEU A 453 34.11 -0.05 20.03
N CYS A 454 34.52 -0.79 18.99
CA CYS A 454 35.68 -1.70 19.10
C CYS A 454 36.97 -0.93 19.43
N ALA A 455 37.21 0.20 18.76
CA ALA A 455 38.38 1.03 18.99
C ALA A 455 38.43 1.62 20.42
N ALA A 456 37.27 1.96 21.00
CA ALA A 456 37.18 2.51 22.35
C ALA A 456 37.68 1.53 23.42
N GLY A 457 37.51 0.21 23.22
CA GLY A 457 38.11 -0.82 24.09
C GLY A 457 39.64 -0.81 24.11
N GLY A 458 40.27 -0.24 23.07
CA GLY A 458 41.73 -0.07 22.97
C GLY A 458 42.28 1.22 23.57
N ALA A 459 41.42 2.10 24.11
CA ALA A 459 41.86 3.39 24.62
C ALA A 459 42.83 3.23 25.82
N LEU A 460 43.87 4.08 25.83
CA LEU A 460 44.94 4.07 26.84
C LEU A 460 44.89 5.28 27.78
N ASN A 461 44.09 6.29 27.47
CA ASN A 461 43.87 7.46 28.31
C ASN A 461 42.45 8.00 28.13
N PHE A 462 41.99 8.78 29.11
CA PHE A 462 40.62 9.25 29.16
C PHE A 462 40.25 10.25 28.05
N ILE A 463 41.21 11.05 27.58
CA ILE A 463 40.99 12.02 26.49
C ILE A 463 40.72 11.28 25.19
N ALA A 464 41.55 10.29 24.86
CA ALA A 464 41.36 9.44 23.68
C ALA A 464 40.04 8.67 23.75
N PHE A 465 39.71 8.09 24.90
CA PHE A 465 38.43 7.42 25.13
C PHE A 465 37.26 8.38 24.86
N SER A 466 37.29 9.59 25.44
CA SER A 466 36.24 10.59 25.27
C SER A 466 36.12 11.09 23.83
N ALA A 467 37.24 11.26 23.12
CA ALA A 467 37.24 11.63 21.70
C ALA A 467 36.61 10.54 20.81
N LEU A 468 36.91 9.26 21.07
CA LEU A 468 36.25 8.15 20.38
C LEU A 468 34.75 8.13 20.67
N TRP A 469 34.34 8.41 21.91
CA TRP A 469 32.93 8.51 22.29
C TRP A 469 32.19 9.69 21.65
N ALA A 470 32.85 10.81 21.38
CA ALA A 470 32.26 11.87 20.56
C ALA A 470 31.95 11.37 19.14
N VAL A 471 32.85 10.59 18.52
CA VAL A 471 32.60 10.00 17.19
C VAL A 471 31.48 8.96 17.23
N ILE A 472 31.47 8.08 18.23
CA ILE A 472 30.38 7.11 18.46
C ILE A 472 29.04 7.86 18.63
N GLY A 473 29.03 8.97 19.38
CA GLY A 473 27.86 9.82 19.53
C GLY A 473 27.35 10.39 18.21
N THR A 474 28.26 10.89 17.35
CA THR A 474 27.87 11.38 16.01
C THR A 474 27.21 10.28 15.17
N ALA A 475 27.66 9.04 15.28
CA ALA A 475 27.03 7.91 14.61
C ALA A 475 25.67 7.54 15.22
N ALA A 476 25.62 7.35 16.54
CA ALA A 476 24.42 6.95 17.28
C ALA A 476 23.27 7.96 17.10
N GLY A 477 23.57 9.26 17.05
CA GLY A 477 22.58 10.32 16.89
C GLY A 477 21.75 10.21 15.60
N GLY A 478 22.28 9.54 14.57
CA GLY A 478 21.57 9.32 13.30
C GLY A 478 20.78 8.01 13.25
N ASN A 479 21.08 7.01 14.07
CA ASN A 479 20.50 5.66 13.96
C ASN A 479 18.97 5.69 14.07
N VAL A 480 18.45 6.18 15.21
CA VAL A 480 17.02 6.14 15.49
C VAL A 480 16.18 7.01 14.54
N PRO A 481 16.55 8.28 14.28
CA PRO A 481 15.78 9.12 13.35
C PRO A 481 15.77 8.55 11.91
N VAL A 482 16.93 8.16 11.38
CA VAL A 482 17.04 7.69 10.00
C VAL A 482 16.34 6.35 9.81
N ASP A 483 16.51 5.41 10.75
CA ASP A 483 15.83 4.11 10.70
C ASP A 483 14.31 4.26 10.72
N SER A 484 13.79 5.16 11.56
CA SER A 484 12.35 5.46 11.67
C SER A 484 11.78 6.02 10.37
N MET A 485 12.45 7.02 9.78
CA MET A 485 12.01 7.64 8.52
C MET A 485 12.04 6.64 7.35
N LEU A 486 13.14 5.88 7.25
CA LEU A 486 13.30 4.89 6.20
C LEU A 486 12.25 3.78 6.32
N PHE A 487 11.95 3.31 7.53
CA PHE A 487 10.90 2.32 7.77
C PHE A 487 9.52 2.85 7.36
N LEU A 488 9.17 4.06 7.82
CA LEU A 488 7.89 4.70 7.51
C LEU A 488 7.65 4.86 5.99
N GLU A 489 8.71 5.08 5.22
CA GLU A 489 8.60 5.29 3.77
C GLU A 489 8.38 4.02 2.94
N PHE A 490 8.52 2.83 3.53
CA PHE A 490 8.33 1.54 2.86
C PHE A 490 7.19 0.70 3.44
N VAL A 491 6.60 1.13 4.56
CA VAL A 491 5.57 0.38 5.29
C VAL A 491 4.17 0.80 4.81
N PRO A 492 3.25 -0.16 4.57
CA PRO A 492 1.87 0.14 4.24
C PRO A 492 1.17 0.90 5.37
N GLY A 493 0.20 1.75 5.02
CA GLY A 493 -0.57 2.57 5.96
C GLY A 493 -1.19 1.74 7.08
N SER A 494 -1.75 0.57 6.76
CA SER A 494 -2.36 -0.35 7.73
C SER A 494 -1.41 -0.88 8.82
N HIS A 495 -0.10 -0.82 8.60
CA HIS A 495 0.90 -1.37 9.51
C HIS A 495 1.82 -0.31 10.12
N GLN A 496 1.50 0.98 9.97
CA GLN A 496 2.31 2.08 10.51
C GLN A 496 2.48 2.02 12.03
N TRP A 497 1.59 1.36 12.77
CA TRP A 497 1.73 1.12 14.22
C TRP A 497 3.04 0.37 14.58
N LEU A 498 3.64 -0.38 13.64
CA LEU A 498 4.94 -1.01 13.83
C LEU A 498 6.07 0.00 14.02
N LEU A 499 5.90 1.25 13.56
CA LEU A 499 6.87 2.31 13.82
C LEU A 499 7.01 2.57 15.34
N THR A 500 5.89 2.53 16.08
CA THR A 500 5.89 2.59 17.55
C THR A 500 6.59 1.37 18.14
N ALA A 501 6.33 0.18 17.59
CA ALA A 501 6.94 -1.07 18.04
C ALA A 501 8.47 -1.09 17.86
N LEU A 502 9.04 -0.30 16.93
CA LEU A 502 10.50 -0.24 16.75
C LEU A 502 11.24 0.18 18.02
N SER A 503 10.63 0.98 18.89
CA SER A 503 11.24 1.40 20.15
C SER A 503 11.45 0.23 21.13
N ALA A 504 10.80 -0.93 20.91
CA ALA A 504 11.08 -2.16 21.66
C ALA A 504 12.51 -2.67 21.39
N TRP A 505 13.04 -2.46 20.18
CA TRP A 505 14.42 -2.86 19.85
C TRP A 505 15.46 -2.08 20.64
N TRP A 506 15.18 -0.83 21.01
CA TRP A 506 16.05 -0.04 21.88
C TRP A 506 16.15 -0.67 23.28
N ASN A 507 15.01 -1.05 23.85
CA ASN A 507 14.93 -1.75 25.13
C ASN A 507 15.57 -3.15 25.06
N LEU A 508 15.46 -3.84 23.92
CA LEU A 508 16.20 -5.08 23.69
C LEU A 508 17.72 -4.83 23.70
N GLY A 509 18.19 -3.74 23.10
CA GLY A 509 19.57 -3.31 23.21
C GLY A 509 20.00 -3.11 24.66
N GLN A 510 19.13 -2.51 25.48
CA GLN A 510 19.37 -2.31 26.91
C GLN A 510 19.55 -3.64 27.66
N LEU A 511 18.69 -4.61 27.36
CA LEU A 511 18.79 -5.95 27.92
C LEU A 511 20.09 -6.64 27.49
N ILE A 512 20.48 -6.51 26.21
CA ILE A 512 21.73 -7.09 25.68
C ILE A 512 22.95 -6.51 26.40
N VAL A 513 23.05 -5.18 26.54
CA VAL A 513 24.17 -4.56 27.28
C VAL A 513 24.17 -5.03 28.72
N SER A 514 23.02 -5.04 29.39
CA SER A 514 22.91 -5.42 30.81
C SER A 514 23.39 -6.86 31.03
N LEU A 515 23.04 -7.80 30.14
CA LEU A 515 23.50 -9.19 30.20
C LEU A 515 25.01 -9.33 29.92
N ILE A 516 25.53 -8.64 28.89
CA ILE A 516 26.96 -8.64 28.55
C ILE A 516 27.77 -8.05 29.71
N ALA A 517 27.30 -6.92 30.27
CA ALA A 517 27.90 -6.26 31.41
C ALA A 517 27.86 -7.14 32.64
N TRP A 518 26.77 -7.86 32.91
CA TRP A 518 26.72 -8.82 34.01
C TRP A 518 27.78 -9.91 33.86
N VAL A 519 27.92 -10.50 32.67
CA VAL A 519 28.91 -11.56 32.42
C VAL A 519 30.34 -11.03 32.55
N PHE A 520 30.68 -9.90 31.94
CA PHE A 520 32.06 -9.42 31.92
C PHE A 520 32.43 -8.55 33.11
N LEU A 521 31.58 -7.60 33.49
CA LEU A 521 31.91 -6.64 34.55
C LEU A 521 31.79 -7.25 35.95
N ALA A 522 30.86 -8.19 36.18
CA ALA A 522 30.78 -8.84 37.49
C ALA A 522 31.92 -9.83 37.74
N ASN A 523 32.55 -10.38 36.69
CA ASN A 523 33.57 -11.42 36.81
C ASN A 523 35.01 -10.96 36.51
N TYR A 524 35.18 -9.86 35.76
CA TYR A 524 36.49 -9.38 35.29
C TYR A 524 36.71 -7.88 35.56
N SER A 525 36.14 -7.37 36.65
CA SER A 525 36.45 -6.02 37.16
C SER A 525 37.04 -6.10 38.55
N CYS A 526 37.82 -5.07 38.92
CA CYS A 526 38.33 -4.94 40.28
C CYS A 526 37.20 -4.89 41.33
N PRO A 527 37.45 -5.37 42.56
CA PRO A 527 36.51 -5.24 43.69
C PRO A 527 35.99 -3.82 43.89
N THR A 528 34.77 -3.67 44.40
CA THR A 528 34.05 -2.38 44.51
C THR A 528 34.71 -1.36 45.47
N ASP A 529 35.59 -1.82 46.35
CA ASP A 529 36.39 -1.03 47.28
C ASP A 529 37.79 -0.66 46.75
N SER A 530 38.12 -1.04 45.52
CA SER A 530 39.43 -0.79 44.91
C SER A 530 39.66 0.70 44.57
N THR A 531 40.92 1.14 44.66
CA THR A 531 41.38 2.45 44.19
C THR A 531 42.23 2.29 42.91
N PRO A 532 42.55 3.39 42.20
CA PRO A 532 43.45 3.32 41.04
C PRO A 532 44.82 2.72 41.34
N ASP A 533 45.29 2.80 42.59
CA ASP A 533 46.57 2.24 43.01
C ASP A 533 46.50 0.72 43.27
N THR A 534 45.32 0.20 43.61
CA THR A 534 45.12 -1.23 43.96
C THR A 534 44.54 -2.06 42.83
N CYS A 535 44.02 -1.43 41.77
CA CYS A 535 43.38 -2.10 40.65
C CYS A 535 44.38 -2.32 39.50
N SER A 536 44.81 -3.58 39.29
CA SER A 536 45.68 -3.89 38.16
C SER A 536 44.88 -3.99 36.86
N ARG A 537 45.50 -3.61 35.73
CA ARG A 537 44.86 -3.73 34.40
C ARG A 537 44.40 -5.14 34.07
N ILE A 538 45.14 -6.16 34.50
CA ILE A 538 44.84 -7.58 34.21
C ILE A 538 43.51 -7.99 34.88
N GLU A 539 43.23 -7.45 36.07
CA GLU A 539 42.02 -7.71 36.85
C GLU A 539 40.83 -6.84 36.41
N ASN A 540 41.07 -5.82 35.58
CA ASN A 540 40.06 -4.86 35.11
C ASN A 540 39.73 -4.98 33.61
N MET A 541 39.89 -6.16 33.02
CA MET A 541 39.69 -6.37 31.59
C MET A 541 38.22 -6.39 31.15
N GLY A 542 37.27 -6.50 32.08
CA GLY A 542 35.84 -6.66 31.81
C GLY A 542 35.26 -5.54 30.94
N TRP A 543 35.66 -4.29 31.16
CA TRP A 543 35.14 -3.17 30.37
C TRP A 543 35.58 -3.22 28.91
N ARG A 544 36.77 -3.75 28.62
CA ARG A 544 37.24 -3.95 27.24
C ARG A 544 36.49 -5.07 26.56
N TYR A 545 36.27 -6.17 27.26
CA TYR A 545 35.47 -7.29 26.74
C TYR A 545 34.04 -6.84 26.43
N THR A 546 33.42 -6.05 27.30
CA THR A 546 32.11 -5.44 27.04
C THR A 546 32.15 -4.59 25.77
N GLN A 547 33.07 -3.63 25.66
CA GLN A 547 33.16 -2.70 24.52
C GLN A 547 33.43 -3.41 23.18
N ILE A 548 34.39 -4.34 23.16
CA ILE A 548 34.72 -5.10 21.95
C ILE A 548 33.55 -6.00 21.54
N THR A 549 32.86 -6.61 22.49
CA THR A 549 31.71 -7.48 22.19
C THR A 549 30.54 -6.69 21.61
N ILE A 550 30.17 -5.56 22.21
CA ILE A 550 29.09 -4.72 21.67
C ILE A 550 29.47 -4.13 20.31
N GLY A 551 30.73 -3.71 20.11
CA GLY A 551 31.21 -3.21 18.82
C GLY A 551 31.22 -4.29 17.74
N ALA A 552 31.65 -5.51 18.07
CA ALA A 552 31.61 -6.66 17.15
C ALA A 552 30.18 -7.02 16.75
N LEU A 553 29.23 -6.94 17.69
CA LEU A 553 27.80 -7.12 17.42
C LEU A 553 27.27 -6.04 16.47
N SER A 554 27.62 -4.77 16.69
CA SER A 554 27.27 -3.66 15.77
C SER A 554 27.85 -3.85 14.37
N LEU A 555 29.09 -4.36 14.25
CA LEU A 555 29.70 -4.68 12.96
C LEU A 555 28.99 -5.84 12.27
N ALA A 556 28.58 -6.88 13.01
CA ALA A 556 27.80 -7.97 12.46
C ALA A 556 26.46 -7.47 11.89
N PHE A 557 25.75 -6.61 12.62
CA PHE A 557 24.54 -5.96 12.09
C PHE A 557 24.81 -5.11 10.85
N THR A 558 25.93 -4.40 10.81
CA THR A 558 26.34 -3.61 9.64
C THR A 558 26.58 -4.50 8.42
N VAL A 559 27.22 -5.66 8.58
CA VAL A 559 27.43 -6.63 7.50
C VAL A 559 26.08 -7.12 6.95
N ILE A 560 25.12 -7.42 7.84
CA ILE A 560 23.76 -7.82 7.44
C ILE A 560 23.08 -6.68 6.65
N ARG A 561 23.13 -5.44 7.16
CA ARG A 561 22.52 -4.27 6.51
C ARG A 561 23.10 -4.01 5.11
N ILE A 562 24.41 -4.05 4.95
CA ILE A 562 25.08 -3.65 3.70
C ILE A 562 25.07 -4.78 2.66
N PHE A 563 25.35 -6.01 3.08
CA PHE A 563 25.62 -7.11 2.15
C PHE A 563 24.45 -8.09 1.99
N LEU A 564 23.67 -8.31 3.05
CA LEU A 564 22.60 -9.32 3.03
C LEU A 564 21.22 -8.74 2.71
N PHE A 565 20.98 -7.46 3.01
CA PHE A 565 19.71 -6.78 2.74
C PHE A 565 19.90 -5.54 1.86
N LYS A 566 19.88 -5.73 0.54
CA LYS A 566 20.00 -4.62 -0.41
C LYS A 566 18.69 -3.86 -0.49
N ILE A 567 18.67 -2.66 0.07
CA ILE A 567 17.51 -1.76 0.03
C ILE A 567 17.65 -0.71 -1.08
N PRO A 568 16.59 -0.42 -1.86
CA PRO A 568 16.54 0.76 -2.71
C PRO A 568 16.49 2.05 -1.87
N GLU A 569 16.69 3.20 -2.51
CA GLU A 569 16.38 4.48 -1.86
C GLU A 569 14.86 4.65 -1.71
N THR A 570 14.42 5.44 -0.74
CA THR A 570 13.00 5.54 -0.43
C THR A 570 12.20 6.25 -1.54
N PRO A 571 10.99 5.77 -1.87
CA PRO A 571 10.23 6.30 -3.00
C PRO A 571 9.82 7.76 -2.79
N ARG A 572 9.46 8.16 -1.56
CA ARG A 572 9.09 9.54 -1.23
C ARG A 572 10.27 10.52 -1.34
N TYR A 573 11.49 10.10 -0.96
CA TYR A 573 12.69 10.89 -1.23
C TYR A 573 12.85 11.12 -2.74
N LEU A 574 12.75 10.07 -3.54
CA LEU A 574 12.95 10.13 -4.99
C LEU A 574 11.92 11.03 -5.67
N LEU A 575 10.65 10.96 -5.27
CA LEU A 575 9.60 11.88 -5.72
C LEU A 575 9.93 13.34 -5.39
N SER A 576 10.45 13.63 -4.19
CA SER A 576 10.82 14.99 -3.80
C SER A 576 11.96 15.58 -4.65
N LYS A 577 12.76 14.72 -5.29
CA LYS A 577 13.82 15.09 -6.24
C LYS A 577 13.36 15.03 -7.71
N GLY A 578 12.07 14.80 -7.97
CA GLY A 578 11.53 14.66 -9.33
C GLY A 578 12.00 13.40 -10.07
N ARG A 579 12.50 12.39 -9.33
CA ARG A 579 13.03 11.14 -9.89
C ARG A 579 11.96 10.07 -9.95
N ASP A 580 10.90 10.33 -10.72
CA ASP A 580 9.72 9.47 -10.81
C ASP A 580 10.08 8.03 -11.20
N GLY A 581 10.93 7.84 -12.21
CA GLY A 581 11.35 6.50 -12.66
C GLY A 581 12.04 5.67 -11.57
N ASP A 582 12.89 6.29 -10.76
CA ASP A 582 13.55 5.61 -9.65
C ASP A 582 12.57 5.32 -8.51
N ALA A 583 11.60 6.21 -8.27
CA ALA A 583 10.55 6.00 -7.28
C ALA A 583 9.67 4.78 -7.64
N VAL A 584 9.32 4.64 -8.93
CA VAL A 584 8.62 3.48 -9.47
C VAL A 584 9.42 2.20 -9.26
N GLU A 585 10.70 2.21 -9.64
CA GLU A 585 11.57 1.05 -9.45
C GLU A 585 11.74 0.69 -7.97
N ALA A 586 11.78 1.67 -7.06
CA ALA A 586 11.83 1.42 -5.62
C ALA A 586 10.58 0.69 -5.11
N VAL A 587 9.37 1.11 -5.53
CA VAL A 587 8.10 0.44 -5.18
C VAL A 587 8.02 -0.95 -5.80
N ASN A 588 8.36 -1.07 -7.09
CA ASN A 588 8.30 -2.33 -7.81
C ASN A 588 9.36 -3.32 -7.32
N HIS A 589 10.51 -2.85 -6.85
CA HIS A 589 11.48 -3.69 -6.13
C HIS A 589 10.84 -4.37 -4.91
N VAL A 590 10.06 -3.63 -4.12
CA VAL A 590 9.31 -4.18 -2.98
C VAL A 590 8.28 -5.21 -3.44
N ALA A 591 7.52 -4.91 -4.50
CA ALA A 591 6.55 -5.84 -5.08
C ALA A 591 7.21 -7.16 -5.50
N ARG A 592 8.34 -7.09 -6.22
CA ARG A 592 9.12 -8.27 -6.66
C ARG A 592 9.64 -9.09 -5.47
N GLN A 593 10.19 -8.44 -4.43
CA GLN A 593 10.65 -9.13 -3.23
C GLN A 593 9.52 -9.85 -2.48
N ASN A 594 8.32 -9.29 -2.54
CA ASN A 594 7.10 -9.86 -1.96
C ASN A 594 6.38 -10.84 -2.88
N LYS A 595 6.89 -11.08 -4.10
CA LYS A 595 6.25 -11.91 -5.14
C LYS A 595 4.84 -11.44 -5.48
N LYS A 596 4.65 -10.13 -5.57
CA LYS A 596 3.41 -9.45 -5.98
C LYS A 596 3.59 -8.82 -7.37
N SER A 597 2.48 -8.52 -8.03
CA SER A 597 2.48 -7.75 -9.29
C SER A 597 2.99 -6.33 -9.03
N GLU A 598 3.70 -5.76 -10.00
CA GLU A 598 4.20 -4.39 -9.97
C GLU A 598 3.03 -3.40 -10.14
N PRO A 599 2.64 -2.64 -9.10
CA PRO A 599 1.40 -1.86 -9.11
C PRO A 599 1.57 -0.44 -9.67
N LEU A 600 2.82 0.03 -9.79
CA LEU A 600 3.11 1.43 -10.11
C LEU A 600 3.89 1.49 -11.43
N THR A 601 3.50 2.41 -12.31
CA THR A 601 4.22 2.72 -13.55
C THR A 601 4.61 4.19 -13.61
N VAL A 602 5.56 4.54 -14.49
CA VAL A 602 6.04 5.92 -14.62
C VAL A 602 4.96 6.81 -15.22
N GLU A 603 4.15 6.26 -16.12
CA GLU A 603 3.03 6.93 -16.77
C GLU A 603 2.01 7.40 -15.74
N MET A 604 1.73 6.61 -14.71
CA MET A 604 0.80 7.01 -13.63
C MET A 604 1.27 8.27 -12.89
N LEU A 605 2.59 8.44 -12.69
CA LEU A 605 3.15 9.64 -12.06
C LEU A 605 3.18 10.82 -13.03
N GLN A 606 3.47 10.57 -14.31
CA GLN A 606 3.49 11.60 -15.35
C GLN A 606 2.08 12.12 -15.66
N ASP A 607 1.06 11.27 -15.61
CA ASP A 607 -0.34 11.65 -15.78
C ASP A 607 -0.79 12.64 -14.71
N ILE A 608 -0.29 12.51 -13.47
CA ILE A 608 -0.53 13.47 -12.39
C ILE A 608 0.08 14.83 -12.74
N ASP A 609 1.32 14.87 -13.22
CA ASP A 609 1.96 16.11 -13.64
C ASP A 609 1.23 16.77 -14.82
N ALA A 610 0.80 15.98 -15.80
CA ALA A 610 0.05 16.44 -16.95
C ALA A 610 -1.31 17.05 -16.55
N GLN A 611 -2.03 16.41 -15.62
CA GLN A 611 -3.30 16.92 -15.08
C GLN A 611 -3.14 18.24 -14.32
N LEU A 612 -2.01 18.43 -13.64
CA LEU A 612 -1.67 19.68 -12.93
C LEU A 612 -1.09 20.76 -13.87
N GLY A 613 -0.98 20.50 -15.17
CA GLY A 613 -0.43 21.44 -16.16
C GLY A 613 1.08 21.63 -16.04
N ILE A 614 1.80 20.69 -15.42
CA ILE A 614 3.25 20.72 -15.26
C ILE A 614 3.89 20.10 -16.51
N SER A 615 4.51 20.91 -17.36
CA SER A 615 5.30 20.40 -18.51
C SER A 615 6.59 19.74 -18.03
N THR A 616 6.62 18.41 -18.03
CA THR A 616 7.84 17.64 -17.80
C THR A 616 8.68 17.58 -19.08
N THR A 617 9.81 18.30 -19.08
CA THR A 617 10.79 18.15 -20.17
C THR A 617 11.47 16.79 -19.98
N HIS A 618 11.28 15.86 -20.92
CA HIS A 618 11.88 14.53 -20.85
C HIS A 618 13.42 14.59 -20.85
N THR A 619 14.03 14.54 -19.67
CA THR A 619 15.37 13.94 -19.53
C THR A 619 15.19 12.48 -19.19
N ARG A 620 15.42 11.62 -20.19
CA ARG A 620 15.68 10.18 -20.02
C ARG A 620 16.55 9.98 -18.78
N ALA A 621 16.13 9.07 -17.90
CA ALA A 621 16.89 8.62 -16.74
C ALA A 621 18.28 8.13 -17.17
N VAL A 622 19.27 9.01 -17.13
CA VAL A 622 20.68 8.63 -17.02
C VAL A 622 20.92 8.55 -15.53
N GLY A 623 21.28 7.36 -15.02
CA GLY A 623 21.61 7.20 -13.61
C GLY A 623 22.71 8.20 -13.22
N LEU A 624 22.35 9.18 -12.39
CA LEU A 624 23.30 10.18 -11.89
C LEU A 624 24.39 9.47 -11.09
N SER A 625 25.65 9.87 -11.28
CA SER A 625 26.73 9.38 -10.43
C SER A 625 26.51 9.83 -8.99
N ASN A 626 27.06 9.10 -8.01
CA ASN A 626 27.09 9.55 -6.60
C ASN A 626 27.66 10.97 -6.45
N ARG A 627 28.53 11.40 -7.38
CA ARG A 627 29.06 12.78 -7.42
C ARG A 627 28.05 13.81 -7.90
N ASP A 628 27.21 13.44 -8.86
CA ASP A 628 26.19 14.34 -9.41
C ASP A 628 25.04 14.52 -8.41
N ILE A 629 24.64 13.44 -7.71
CA ILE A 629 23.68 13.50 -6.59
C ILE A 629 24.18 14.48 -5.54
N VAL A 630 25.42 14.32 -5.06
CA VAL A 630 25.98 15.23 -4.04
C VAL A 630 26.05 16.67 -4.55
N ARG A 631 26.36 16.89 -5.84
CA ARG A 631 26.43 18.23 -6.42
C ARG A 631 25.05 18.91 -6.47
N GLU A 632 24.02 18.17 -6.88
CA GLU A 632 22.63 18.63 -6.90
C GLU A 632 22.12 18.90 -5.46
N SER A 633 22.41 17.99 -4.52
CA SER A 633 22.11 18.17 -3.09
C SER A 633 22.76 19.40 -2.45
N LEU A 634 23.97 19.78 -2.88
CA LEU A 634 24.64 20.99 -2.39
C LEU A 634 24.00 22.28 -2.91
N GLN A 635 23.26 22.23 -4.03
CA GLN A 635 22.50 23.38 -4.53
C GLN A 635 21.22 23.65 -3.70
N ASP A 636 20.69 22.63 -3.04
CA ASP A 636 19.51 22.69 -2.17
C ASP A 636 19.80 23.23 -0.74
N LEU A 637 21.06 23.53 -0.39
CA LEU A 637 21.50 23.95 0.95
C LEU A 637 21.01 25.35 1.42
N ASN A 638 20.03 25.96 0.76
CA ASN A 638 19.58 27.34 0.99
C ASN A 638 18.57 27.51 2.15
N GLY A 639 18.54 26.59 3.13
CA GLY A 639 17.61 26.65 4.27
C GLY A 639 16.13 26.51 3.89
N ALA A 640 15.84 26.06 2.66
CA ALA A 640 14.48 25.89 2.15
C ALA A 640 13.67 24.91 3.01
N HIS A 641 14.29 23.82 3.48
CA HIS A 641 13.65 22.82 4.36
C HIS A 641 13.16 23.44 5.67
N TYR A 642 13.96 24.29 6.32
CA TYR A 642 13.50 25.02 7.52
C TYR A 642 12.37 25.97 7.20
N ARG A 643 12.46 26.73 6.09
CA ARG A 643 11.38 27.65 5.71
C ARG A 643 10.06 26.93 5.43
N ALA A 644 10.12 25.73 4.84
CA ALA A 644 8.94 24.92 4.56
C ALA A 644 8.23 24.42 5.83
N LEU A 645 8.98 24.09 6.90
CA LEU A 645 8.39 23.73 8.20
C LEU A 645 7.62 24.89 8.87
N PHE A 646 7.87 26.12 8.44
CA PHE A 646 7.18 27.33 8.93
C PHE A 646 6.30 28.00 7.87
N SER A 647 5.88 27.26 6.83
CA SER A 647 5.10 27.82 5.71
C SER A 647 3.64 28.12 6.08
N THR A 648 3.02 27.28 6.91
CA THR A 648 1.64 27.47 7.39
C THR A 648 1.63 27.76 8.89
N LYS A 649 0.61 28.47 9.38
CA LYS A 649 0.48 28.79 10.82
C LYS A 649 0.33 27.53 11.68
N ARG A 650 -0.40 26.52 11.19
CA ARG A 650 -0.61 25.25 11.91
C ARG A 650 0.67 24.43 11.95
N LEU A 651 1.37 24.26 10.82
CA LEU A 651 2.64 23.52 10.77
C LEU A 651 3.74 24.22 11.58
N SER A 652 3.78 25.55 11.57
CA SER A 652 4.71 26.35 12.39
C SER A 652 4.51 26.10 13.89
N LEU A 653 3.25 26.19 14.35
CA LEU A 653 2.90 25.92 15.74
C LEU A 653 3.21 24.46 16.12
N HIS A 654 2.88 23.52 15.24
CA HIS A 654 3.17 22.10 15.41
C HIS A 654 4.67 21.83 15.57
N THR A 655 5.48 22.37 14.66
CA THR A 655 6.94 22.25 14.68
C THR A 655 7.53 22.81 15.97
N ALA A 656 7.10 24.01 16.38
CA ALA A 656 7.58 24.65 17.60
C ALA A 656 7.20 23.85 18.86
N LEU A 657 5.97 23.32 18.93
CA LEU A 657 5.51 22.50 20.05
C LEU A 657 6.25 21.17 20.12
N ILE A 658 6.44 20.48 19.00
CA ILE A 658 7.21 19.22 18.95
C ILE A 658 8.64 19.46 19.43
N TRP A 659 9.30 20.50 18.94
CA TRP A 659 10.65 20.84 19.37
C TRP A 659 10.74 21.18 20.86
N LEU A 660 9.74 21.90 21.39
CA LEU A 660 9.65 22.19 22.81
C LEU A 660 9.41 20.92 23.64
N ILE A 661 8.54 20.02 23.19
CA ILE A 661 8.28 18.73 23.84
C ILE A 661 9.58 17.91 23.93
N TRP A 662 10.29 17.74 22.80
CA TRP A 662 11.54 17.00 22.75
C TRP A 662 12.65 17.62 23.62
N LEU A 663 12.78 18.95 23.64
CA LEU A 663 13.71 19.63 24.53
C LEU A 663 13.35 19.38 26.00
N THR A 664 12.08 19.55 26.35
CA THR A 664 11.59 19.46 27.74
C THR A 664 11.74 18.05 28.28
N ILE A 665 11.33 17.03 27.53
CA ILE A 665 11.49 15.63 27.92
C ILE A 665 12.96 15.21 27.94
N GLY A 666 13.78 15.77 27.06
CA GLY A 666 15.22 15.58 27.02
C GLY A 666 15.93 16.11 28.27
N ILE A 667 15.38 17.12 28.93
CA ILE A 667 15.82 17.56 30.25
C ILE A 667 15.22 16.65 31.34
N ALA A 668 13.91 16.43 31.29
CA ALA A 668 13.16 15.76 32.36
C ALA A 668 13.71 14.35 32.65
N TYR A 669 13.84 13.51 31.62
CA TYR A 669 14.22 12.11 31.81
C TYR A 669 15.65 11.97 32.37
N PRO A 670 16.72 12.50 31.74
CA PRO A 670 18.08 12.35 32.27
C PRO A 670 18.28 13.04 33.62
N LEU A 671 17.58 14.15 33.89
CA LEU A 671 17.66 14.83 35.18
C LEU A 671 17.19 13.93 36.33
N TYR A 672 16.15 13.13 36.10
CA TYR A 672 15.69 12.15 37.09
C TYR A 672 16.74 11.06 37.32
N PHE A 673 17.19 10.38 36.26
CA PHE A 673 18.11 9.25 36.37
C PHE A 673 19.51 9.64 36.85
N ASN A 674 19.97 10.87 36.59
CA ASN A 674 21.26 11.34 37.08
C ASN A 674 21.27 11.57 38.61
N PHE A 675 20.13 11.96 39.21
CA PHE A 675 20.03 12.24 40.65
C PHE A 675 19.43 11.09 41.46
N LEU A 676 18.76 10.14 40.80
CA LEU A 676 18.13 9.00 41.46
C LEU A 676 19.12 8.13 42.26
N PRO A 677 20.29 7.71 41.74
CA PRO A 677 21.24 6.90 42.51
C PRO A 677 21.69 7.59 43.79
N SER A 678 22.01 8.89 43.72
CA SER A 678 22.39 9.69 44.88
C SER A 678 21.24 9.82 45.88
N TYR A 679 19.99 9.95 45.42
CA TYR A 679 18.81 9.94 46.28
C TYR A 679 18.64 8.62 47.02
N LEU A 680 18.73 7.49 46.29
CA LEU A 680 18.60 6.16 46.87
C LEU A 680 19.72 5.85 47.87
N ALA A 681 20.94 6.31 47.62
CA ALA A 681 22.07 6.17 48.55
C ALA A 681 21.84 6.89 49.89
N THR A 682 21.02 7.94 49.94
CA THR A 682 20.65 8.59 51.21
C THR A 682 19.55 7.86 51.97
N ARG A 683 18.79 6.98 51.30
CA ARG A 683 17.65 6.24 51.86
C ARG A 683 18.00 4.80 52.23
N PHE A 684 18.94 4.19 51.50
CA PHE A 684 19.35 2.80 51.65
C PHE A 684 20.81 2.70 52.05
N THR A 685 21.08 2.04 53.17
CA THR A 685 22.41 1.57 53.56
C THR A 685 22.51 0.06 53.28
N GLN A 686 22.63 -0.33 52.01
CA GLN A 686 22.85 -1.73 51.62
C GLN A 686 24.24 -1.93 51.02
N ASP A 687 24.90 -3.02 51.41
CA ASP A 687 26.07 -3.59 50.73
C ASP A 687 25.65 -3.97 49.29
N SER A 688 25.89 -3.07 48.34
CA SER A 688 25.51 -3.27 46.94
C SER A 688 26.60 -4.05 46.21
N SER A 689 26.35 -5.33 45.97
CA SER A 689 27.20 -6.14 45.09
C SER A 689 26.98 -5.75 43.62
N LEU A 690 28.02 -5.89 42.79
CA LEU A 690 27.90 -5.70 41.33
C LEU A 690 26.82 -6.63 40.74
N ASP A 691 26.72 -7.85 41.27
CA ASP A 691 25.70 -8.83 40.89
C ASP A 691 24.27 -8.31 41.11
N LEU A 692 24.01 -7.71 42.27
CA LEU A 692 22.70 -7.13 42.60
C LEU A 692 22.31 -5.99 41.64
N THR A 693 23.28 -5.12 41.32
CA THR A 693 23.07 -3.99 40.41
C THR A 693 22.75 -4.45 38.99
N TYR A 694 23.56 -5.33 38.40
CA TYR A 694 23.34 -5.81 37.04
C TYR A 694 22.12 -6.71 36.91
N ARG A 695 21.79 -7.51 37.94
CA ARG A 695 20.54 -8.25 38.00
C ARG A 695 19.33 -7.31 37.92
N ASN A 696 19.31 -6.25 38.73
CA ASN A 696 18.22 -5.28 38.74
C ASN A 696 18.10 -4.57 37.38
N TYR A 697 19.21 -4.18 36.75
CA TYR A 697 19.21 -3.63 35.39
C TYR A 697 18.65 -4.59 34.35
N CYS A 698 18.97 -5.89 34.43
CA CYS A 698 18.40 -6.90 33.53
C CYS A 698 16.88 -7.01 33.70
N ILE A 699 16.39 -7.01 34.94
CA ILE A 699 14.94 -7.06 35.24
C ILE A 699 14.25 -5.82 34.68
N GLU A 700 14.76 -4.62 34.99
CA GLU A 700 14.19 -3.36 34.52
C GLU A 700 14.17 -3.28 32.98
N SER A 701 15.26 -3.67 32.33
CA SER A 701 15.38 -3.64 30.86
C SER A 701 14.43 -4.65 30.19
N ALA A 702 14.29 -5.87 30.74
CA ALA A 702 13.38 -6.87 30.21
C ALA A 702 11.91 -6.43 30.32
N VAL A 703 11.55 -5.81 31.46
CA VAL A 703 10.20 -5.29 31.68
C VAL A 703 9.93 -4.04 30.84
N GLY A 704 10.93 -3.20 30.60
CA GLY A 704 10.84 -1.99 29.77
C GLY A 704 10.36 -2.25 28.33
N ILE A 705 10.64 -3.43 27.77
CA ILE A 705 10.18 -3.85 26.43
C ILE A 705 8.64 -3.83 26.31
N VAL A 706 7.93 -4.04 27.42
CA VAL A 706 6.46 -4.05 27.44
C VAL A 706 5.87 -2.67 27.11
N GLY A 707 6.56 -1.58 27.47
CA GLY A 707 6.11 -0.21 27.20
C GLY A 707 5.86 0.04 25.70
N PRO A 708 6.89 -0.08 24.84
CA PRO A 708 6.73 0.15 23.40
C PRO A 708 5.76 -0.82 22.72
N LEU A 709 5.73 -2.09 23.13
CA LEU A 709 4.81 -3.08 22.54
C LEU A 709 3.35 -2.79 22.90
N SER A 710 3.07 -2.38 24.14
CA SER A 710 1.72 -1.96 24.54
C SER A 710 1.31 -0.67 23.85
N ALA A 711 2.22 0.30 23.68
CA ALA A 711 1.99 1.50 22.88
C ALA A 711 1.64 1.16 21.43
N ALA A 712 2.37 0.22 20.82
CA ALA A 712 2.13 -0.21 19.45
C ALA A 712 0.74 -0.85 19.28
N CYS A 713 0.32 -1.71 20.22
CA CYS A 713 -1.03 -2.29 20.21
C CYS A 713 -2.13 -1.22 20.37
N LEU A 714 -1.91 -0.24 21.23
CA LEU A 714 -2.86 0.86 21.48
C LEU A 714 -2.92 1.87 20.32
N ALA A 715 -1.84 2.01 19.53
CA ALA A 715 -1.78 2.96 18.41
C ALA A 715 -2.79 2.64 17.29
N ASN A 716 -3.25 1.39 17.19
CA ASN A 716 -4.32 0.96 16.26
C ASN A 716 -5.74 1.16 16.81
N THR A 717 -5.89 1.64 18.05
CA THR A 717 -7.20 1.91 18.64
C THR A 717 -7.65 3.33 18.36
N PHE A 718 -8.91 3.64 18.70
CA PHE A 718 -9.51 4.97 18.52
C PHE A 718 -8.83 6.09 19.34
N PHE A 719 -7.88 5.76 20.21
CA PHE A 719 -7.36 6.67 21.23
C PHE A 719 -6.47 7.80 20.66
N GLY A 720 -5.93 7.66 19.45
CA GLY A 720 -5.07 8.67 18.78
C GLY A 720 -3.70 8.85 19.45
N ARG A 721 -2.65 9.13 18.68
CA ARG A 721 -1.26 9.18 19.19
C ARG A 721 -1.03 10.41 20.06
N ARG A 722 -1.67 11.54 19.75
CA ARG A 722 -1.55 12.78 20.55
C ARG A 722 -2.01 12.57 21.99
N TRP A 723 -3.15 11.89 22.17
CA TRP A 723 -3.69 11.63 23.50
C TRP A 723 -2.87 10.60 24.26
N MET A 724 -2.39 9.56 23.56
CA MET A 724 -1.49 8.56 24.16
C MET A 724 -0.22 9.23 24.71
N MET A 725 0.41 10.14 23.96
CA MET A 725 1.57 10.90 24.43
C MET A 725 1.21 11.76 25.66
N GLY A 726 0.14 12.54 25.57
CA GLY A 726 -0.26 13.45 26.65
C GLY A 726 -0.57 12.73 27.96
N LEU A 727 -1.37 11.67 27.90
CA LEU A 727 -1.77 10.91 29.09
C LEU A 727 -0.60 10.13 29.68
N SER A 728 0.20 9.45 28.85
CA SER A 728 1.35 8.67 29.35
C SER A 728 2.42 9.57 29.99
N ALA A 729 2.66 10.76 29.47
CA ALA A 729 3.58 11.73 30.09
C ALA A 729 3.10 12.19 31.48
N ILE A 730 1.81 12.52 31.63
CA ILE A 730 1.22 12.93 32.92
C ILE A 730 1.28 11.79 33.94
N VAL A 731 0.90 10.59 33.52
CA VAL A 731 0.94 9.40 34.39
C VAL A 731 2.37 9.10 34.81
N THR A 732 3.34 9.19 33.89
CA THR A 732 4.77 9.04 34.21
C THR A 732 5.21 10.06 35.25
N GLY A 733 4.90 11.35 35.06
CA GLY A 733 5.21 12.41 36.04
C GLY A 733 4.61 12.15 37.43
N ALA A 734 3.36 11.69 37.50
CA ALA A 734 2.71 11.34 38.76
C ALA A 734 3.42 10.16 39.48
N PHE A 735 3.84 9.13 38.74
CA PHE A 735 4.60 8.02 39.30
C PHE A 735 6.01 8.44 39.73
N LEU A 736 6.66 9.36 39.02
CA LEU A 736 7.96 9.92 39.44
C LEU A 736 7.84 10.72 40.74
N PHE A 737 6.75 11.48 40.93
CA PHE A 737 6.44 12.11 42.23
C PHE A 737 6.25 11.06 43.34
N ALA A 738 5.49 10.00 43.05
CA ALA A 738 5.24 8.93 44.00
C ALA A 738 6.51 8.15 44.37
N TYR A 739 7.47 8.01 43.44
CA TYR A 739 8.74 7.30 43.67
C TYR A 739 9.51 7.87 44.87
N VAL A 740 9.42 9.17 45.14
CA VAL A 740 10.11 9.81 46.27
C VAL A 740 9.67 9.21 47.63
N ALA A 741 8.47 8.63 47.72
CA ALA A 741 7.96 7.98 48.93
C ALA A 741 8.48 6.55 49.16
N VAL A 742 9.29 6.00 48.25
CA VAL A 742 9.82 4.64 48.33
C VAL A 742 10.90 4.52 49.42
N ASP A 743 10.78 3.48 50.25
CA ASP A 743 11.58 3.23 51.44
C ASP A 743 12.16 1.80 51.53
N THR A 744 11.89 0.91 50.56
CA THR A 744 12.49 -0.44 50.50
C THR A 744 13.13 -0.72 49.13
N SER A 745 14.15 -1.59 49.10
CA SER A 745 14.83 -2.01 47.86
C SER A 745 13.88 -2.72 46.88
N ALA A 746 12.95 -3.54 47.40
CA ALA A 746 11.95 -4.23 46.58
C ALA A 746 10.93 -3.26 45.97
N THR A 747 10.47 -2.27 46.75
CA THR A 747 9.55 -1.23 46.23
C THR A 747 10.27 -0.29 45.27
N SER A 748 11.56 0.00 45.46
CA SER A 748 12.38 0.76 44.50
C SER A 748 12.50 0.06 43.15
N LEU A 749 12.77 -1.25 43.14
CA LEU A 749 12.79 -2.03 41.91
C LEU A 749 11.41 -2.06 41.23
N ALA A 750 10.33 -2.27 42.00
CA ALA A 750 8.97 -2.30 41.46
C ALA A 750 8.59 -0.95 40.82
N PHE A 751 8.86 0.17 41.50
CA PHE A 751 8.61 1.49 40.95
C PHE A 751 9.50 1.79 39.74
N ALA A 752 10.75 1.34 39.71
CA ALA A 752 11.65 1.50 38.56
C ALA A 752 11.11 0.75 37.32
N CYS A 753 10.61 -0.47 37.51
CA CYS A 753 9.94 -1.21 36.44
C CYS A 753 8.68 -0.48 35.93
N ILE A 754 7.83 0.05 36.83
CA ILE A 754 6.60 0.75 36.44
C ILE A 754 6.92 2.05 35.70
N THR A 755 7.81 2.89 36.23
CA THR A 755 8.23 4.13 35.56
C THR A 755 8.96 3.83 34.26
N GLY A 756 9.72 2.74 34.19
CA GLY A 756 10.36 2.23 32.97
C GLY A 756 9.35 1.87 31.89
N ILE A 757 8.29 1.12 32.21
CA ILE A 757 7.21 0.81 31.24
C ILE A 757 6.54 2.10 30.74
N LEU A 758 6.16 2.98 31.66
CA LEU A 758 5.40 4.20 31.34
C LEU A 758 6.22 5.19 30.50
N ALA A 759 7.48 5.41 30.88
CA ALA A 759 8.37 6.29 30.13
C ALA A 759 8.67 5.71 28.74
N ASN A 760 8.98 4.41 28.63
CA ASN A 760 9.24 3.79 27.33
C ASN A 760 7.98 3.75 26.45
N PHE A 761 6.79 3.64 27.04
CA PHE A 761 5.53 3.80 26.32
C PHE A 761 5.44 5.20 25.69
N GLU A 762 5.65 6.25 26.48
CA GLU A 762 5.59 7.63 26.00
C GLU A 762 6.61 7.88 24.89
N TYR A 763 7.87 7.49 25.11
CA TYR A 763 8.93 7.63 24.13
C TYR A 763 8.59 6.91 22.84
N ALA A 764 8.04 5.70 22.91
CA ALA A 764 7.67 4.94 21.72
C ALA A 764 6.65 5.67 20.85
N VAL A 765 5.64 6.31 21.48
CA VAL A 765 4.65 7.09 20.74
C VAL A 765 5.27 8.37 20.19
N MET A 766 6.09 9.08 20.96
CA MET A 766 6.74 10.31 20.54
C MET A 766 7.69 10.11 19.35
N TYR A 767 8.51 9.06 19.39
CA TYR A 767 9.45 8.72 18.31
C TYR A 767 8.74 8.29 17.02
N ALA A 768 7.52 7.74 17.11
CA ALA A 768 6.72 7.40 15.93
C ALA A 768 5.92 8.60 15.40
N PHE A 769 5.29 9.38 16.30
CA PHE A 769 4.47 10.54 15.94
C PHE A 769 5.27 11.63 15.22
N THR A 770 6.51 11.87 15.65
CA THR A 770 7.36 12.95 15.13
C THR A 770 7.60 12.83 13.61
N PRO A 771 8.17 11.73 13.07
CA PRO A 771 8.36 11.57 11.63
C PRO A 771 7.05 11.43 10.85
N GLU A 772 5.99 10.87 11.43
CA GLU A 772 4.66 10.82 10.80
C GLU A 772 4.06 12.21 10.58
N SER A 773 4.36 13.16 11.47
CA SER A 773 3.78 14.51 11.44
C SER A 773 4.50 15.51 10.53
N PHE A 774 5.61 15.12 9.92
CA PHE A 774 6.36 15.95 8.98
C PHE A 774 6.30 15.38 7.55
N PRO A 775 6.21 16.25 6.52
CA PRO A 775 6.11 15.81 5.15
C PRO A 775 7.45 15.27 4.64
N GLY A 776 7.42 14.25 3.78
CA GLY A 776 8.59 13.52 3.30
C GLY A 776 9.79 14.34 2.81
N PRO A 777 9.64 15.50 2.12
CA PRO A 777 10.77 16.29 1.66
C PRO A 777 11.54 16.99 2.78
N HIS A 778 10.91 17.22 3.93
CA HIS A 778 11.47 18.01 5.05
C HIS A 778 11.46 17.24 6.37
N ARG A 779 11.06 15.96 6.33
CA ARG A 779 10.93 15.06 7.48
C ARG A 779 12.25 14.91 8.23
N GLY A 780 13.36 14.71 7.52
CA GLY A 780 14.69 14.58 8.13
C GLY A 780 15.12 15.80 8.91
N THR A 781 14.85 16.99 8.39
CA THR A 781 15.16 18.27 9.03
C THR A 781 14.32 18.45 10.30
N GLY A 782 13.00 18.19 10.23
CA GLY A 782 12.09 18.31 11.36
C GLY A 782 12.40 17.32 12.49
N THR A 783 12.50 16.03 12.14
CA THR A 783 12.78 14.94 13.10
C THR A 783 14.21 14.99 13.64
N GLY A 784 15.21 15.27 12.80
CA GLY A 784 16.61 15.39 13.22
C GLY A 784 16.84 16.55 14.17
N THR A 785 16.18 17.70 13.95
CA THR A 785 16.24 18.84 14.86
C THR A 785 15.56 18.52 16.20
N ALA A 786 14.40 17.86 16.19
CA ALA A 786 13.73 17.41 17.40
C ALA A 786 14.63 16.46 18.22
N ALA A 787 15.25 15.48 17.56
CA ALA A 787 16.21 14.58 18.18
C ALA A 787 17.41 15.33 18.76
N ALA A 788 17.98 16.31 18.06
CA ALA A 788 19.08 17.12 18.56
C ALA A 788 18.71 17.92 19.82
N LEU A 789 17.49 18.46 19.89
CA LEU A 789 16.98 19.19 21.05
C LEU A 789 16.81 18.30 22.28
N LEU A 790 16.33 17.06 22.11
CA LEU A 790 16.31 16.07 23.19
C LEU A 790 17.72 15.82 23.74
N ARG A 791 18.71 15.65 22.84
CA ARG A 791 20.10 15.42 23.27
C ARG A 791 20.74 16.66 23.90
N PHE A 792 20.36 17.86 23.48
CA PHE A 792 20.74 19.11 24.15
C PHE A 792 20.17 19.18 25.58
N GLY A 793 18.91 18.79 25.77
CA GLY A 793 18.31 18.64 27.10
C GLY A 793 19.10 17.68 27.99
N GLY A 794 19.52 16.53 27.44
CA GLY A 794 20.32 15.54 28.17
C GLY A 794 21.72 16.05 28.54
N LEU A 795 22.34 16.85 27.66
CA LEU A 795 23.58 17.55 27.97
C LEU A 795 23.39 18.54 29.13
N ALA A 796 22.32 19.34 29.11
CA ALA A 796 22.01 20.28 30.19
C ALA A 796 21.82 19.56 31.53
N ALA A 797 21.04 18.46 31.55
CA ALA A 797 20.85 17.64 32.74
C ALA A 797 22.16 17.01 33.25
N SER A 798 23.05 16.58 32.35
CA SER A 798 24.37 16.04 32.70
C SER A 798 25.28 17.10 33.30
N LEU A 799 25.30 18.32 32.74
CA LEU A 799 26.06 19.46 33.29
C LEU A 799 25.52 19.88 34.66
N ILE A 800 24.20 19.95 34.82
CA ILE A 800 23.58 20.24 36.13
C ILE A 800 24.06 19.20 37.15
N SER A 801 23.98 17.91 36.83
CA SER A 801 24.45 16.84 37.73
C SER A 801 25.95 16.91 38.03
N ALA A 802 26.78 17.30 37.06
CA ALA A 802 28.23 17.38 37.23
C ALA A 802 28.69 18.52 38.15
N TYR A 803 27.93 19.61 38.22
CA TYR A 803 28.29 20.81 38.98
C TYR A 803 27.43 21.07 40.22
N THR A 804 26.24 20.49 40.30
CA THR A 804 25.37 20.63 41.47
C THR A 804 25.50 19.39 42.35
N GLY A 805 25.83 19.58 43.62
CA GLY A 805 25.83 18.50 44.61
C GLY A 805 24.42 17.90 44.77
N PHE A 806 24.33 16.79 45.51
CA PHE A 806 23.05 16.11 45.70
C PHE A 806 21.99 17.00 46.38
N THR A 807 20.83 17.13 45.73
CA THR A 807 19.61 17.74 46.29
C THR A 807 18.37 16.99 45.76
N THR A 808 17.21 17.08 46.43
CA THR A 808 15.96 16.45 45.98
C THR A 808 15.20 17.27 44.92
N ALA A 809 15.53 18.56 44.76
CA ALA A 809 14.84 19.46 43.84
C ALA A 809 14.84 18.99 42.37
N PRO A 810 15.95 18.47 41.78
CA PRO A 810 15.98 17.97 40.41
C PRO A 810 14.96 16.88 40.11
N ILE A 811 14.66 16.02 41.10
CA ILE A 811 13.69 14.92 40.97
C ILE A 811 12.26 15.48 40.84
N TYR A 812 11.90 16.44 41.69
CA TYR A 812 10.60 17.11 41.61
C TYR A 812 10.43 17.96 40.36
N VAL A 813 11.49 18.66 39.95
CA VAL A 813 11.51 19.44 38.70
C VAL A 813 11.29 18.51 37.51
N SER A 814 11.97 17.37 37.45
CA SER A 814 11.76 16.37 36.40
C SER A 814 10.30 15.91 36.33
N ALA A 815 9.72 15.51 37.47
CA ALA A 815 8.33 15.04 37.52
C ALA A 815 7.33 16.13 37.06
N ALA A 816 7.57 17.40 37.40
CA ALA A 816 6.79 18.52 36.92
C ALA A 816 6.94 18.76 35.40
N LEU A 817 8.17 18.62 34.87
CA LEU A 817 8.42 18.75 33.43
C LEU A 817 7.70 17.65 32.63
N TRP A 818 7.62 16.42 33.14
CA TRP A 818 6.82 15.34 32.53
C TRP A 818 5.34 15.68 32.42
N ILE A 819 4.75 16.26 33.48
CA ILE A 819 3.36 16.74 33.43
C ILE A 819 3.22 17.89 32.42
N GLY A 820 4.19 18.81 32.39
CA GLY A 820 4.23 19.91 31.42
C GLY A 820 4.26 19.41 29.97
N VAL A 821 5.08 18.39 29.67
CA VAL A 821 5.10 17.72 28.37
C VAL A 821 3.72 17.20 28.00
N GLY A 822 3.03 16.53 28.94
CA GLY A 822 1.70 15.99 28.64
C GLY A 822 0.67 17.07 28.31
N ILE A 823 0.73 18.23 28.96
CA ILE A 823 -0.12 19.39 28.63
C ILE A 823 0.21 19.94 27.24
N LEU A 824 1.51 20.05 26.90
CA LEU A 824 1.94 20.51 25.58
C LEU A 824 1.50 19.56 24.46
N CYS A 825 1.50 18.25 24.70
CA CYS A 825 1.03 17.25 23.73
C CYS A 825 -0.44 17.49 23.35
N PHE A 826 -1.31 17.85 24.30
CA PHE A 826 -2.72 18.14 23.99
C PHE A 826 -2.91 19.43 23.16
N ALA A 827 -1.94 20.33 23.16
CA ALA A 827 -1.96 21.55 22.36
C ALA A 827 -1.52 21.33 20.89
N LEU A 828 -1.04 20.14 20.53
CA LEU A 828 -0.62 19.83 19.16
C LEU A 828 -1.81 19.95 18.19
N PRO A 829 -1.68 20.74 17.11
CA PRO A 829 -2.79 21.04 16.20
C PRO A 829 -3.14 19.91 15.24
N PHE A 830 -2.29 18.88 15.14
CA PHE A 830 -2.44 17.77 14.19
C PHE A 830 -2.36 16.41 14.90
N GLU A 831 -3.17 15.45 14.45
CA GLU A 831 -3.19 14.06 14.90
C GLU A 831 -2.81 13.18 13.70
N THR A 832 -1.84 12.29 13.88
CA THR A 832 -1.34 11.44 12.78
C THR A 832 -2.17 10.17 12.61
N HIS A 833 -2.90 9.74 13.64
CA HIS A 833 -3.80 8.59 13.54
C HIS A 833 -4.89 8.81 12.48
N GLY A 834 -5.03 7.86 11.55
CA GLY A 834 -6.03 7.89 10.49
C GLY A 834 -5.62 8.65 9.22
N HIS A 835 -4.44 9.28 9.22
CA HIS A 835 -3.92 10.03 8.06
C HIS A 835 -2.68 9.35 7.49
N ALA A 836 -2.59 9.27 6.16
CA ALA A 836 -1.39 8.75 5.50
C ALA A 836 -0.22 9.73 5.67
N ALA A 837 0.97 9.21 5.95
CA ALA A 837 2.18 10.01 5.96
C ALA A 837 2.55 10.38 4.52
N ILE A 838 2.56 11.67 4.18
CA ILE A 838 2.90 12.19 2.84
C ILE A 838 4.38 12.53 2.70
#